data_AF-A0A8B8IFX6-F1
#
_entry.id   AF-A0A8B8IFX6-F1
#
_cell.length_a   1.000
_cell.length_b   1.000
_cell.length_c   1.000
_cell.angle_alpha   90.00
_cell.angle_beta   90.00
_cell.angle_gamma   90.00
#
_symmetry.space_group_name_H-M   'P 1'
#
loop_
_entity.id
_entity.type
_entity.pdbx_description
1 polymer ?
#
loop_
_entity_poly.entity_id
_entity_poly.type
_entity_poly.pdbx_seq_one_letter_code
_entity_poly.pdbx_strand_id
1 'polypeptide(L)'
;MFLKYSMNMIFLWLYLLGTASSAPSDEFRSFVHEGELEVTDDAYIKYIIPSGYSPHKIQKQTRLLLRDFVNKDDLFFQDNEYYKILNEHVEAGHTMKGLTFNIYDDNMREAAIALFRLLQFAQDDKIESIKEWASANINNDMLDYALILTSLFRVDALKGHEPPFITKPNYFVNSETIKKAFKLKLNNGKFNPQEAQVQQFYRTNDVISINTNYSSWNLWNKECRDNLNYFREDIGLNSYYYGVHFLYPFWMNSEELTGTDPKYAEKYYYIHQQLIARYNLEKEHLKYLNVSDTSKCYDDYMPYLTYDNGLPFPSRSNIRREWSDDYARIKSVDIAIKECITRGVIFMENGTKIDLTEDNFVDLLAKLIRANFESVQVAKTLRSLFGYGSDGFPTERYNPAPSVLHHPQTSLRDPIYWYMIQSLLKYFDDFSNTLDPYDFSKYQNDEFSIIDNSFTKITTYYEFYQFNLEKIFSNDNNDLRSSPLTFTARQKRLKHTPFSLSFTIDSKYNKTSLVKLFLGPACNEITCFDEFCKFFELDSFIYEVNEGLNILKWSPDTTLKYAFDDYFNIELKSSRKNKFCLFKFPENMIIPKGLEQGLNFTLFILITPVDDDSDLDTLSVPLGFPFHRQTSISNFADFNNYKFYNVTIYHKENSKHANGYFSSHLN
;
A
#
# COMPACT_ATOMS: atom_id res chain seq x y z
N MET A 1 15.19 -46.44 32.79
CA MET A 1 14.30 -47.57 33.13
C MET A 1 13.20 -47.59 32.08
N PHE A 2 13.26 -48.59 31.18
CA PHE A 2 12.33 -48.96 30.08
C PHE A 2 12.04 -47.91 28.97
N LEU A 3 12.71 -47.88 27.81
CA LEU A 3 12.76 -48.78 26.62
C LEU A 3 11.43 -48.97 25.86
N LYS A 4 11.39 -48.50 24.60
CA LYS A 4 11.44 -49.41 23.42
C LYS A 4 11.67 -48.67 22.10
N TYR A 5 12.82 -48.97 21.49
CA TYR A 5 13.08 -48.93 20.05
C TYR A 5 12.35 -50.08 19.35
N SER A 6 12.00 -49.91 18.07
CA SER A 6 11.80 -51.01 17.13
C SER A 6 12.09 -50.55 15.71
N MET A 7 13.31 -50.84 15.28
CA MET A 7 13.76 -50.86 13.89
C MET A 7 13.64 -52.33 13.43
N ASN A 8 13.05 -52.58 12.26
CA ASN A 8 13.23 -53.84 11.53
C ASN A 8 13.23 -53.59 10.01
N MET A 9 14.46 -53.65 9.48
CA MET A 9 14.91 -54.20 8.19
C MET A 9 14.17 -55.51 7.82
N ILE A 10 14.00 -56.03 6.60
CA ILE A 10 14.77 -56.15 5.33
C ILE A 10 13.76 -56.73 4.31
N PHE A 11 13.83 -56.38 3.02
CA PHE A 11 14.00 -57.36 1.92
C PHE A 11 14.32 -56.64 0.60
N LEU A 12 15.57 -56.84 0.17
CA LEU A 12 16.17 -56.45 -1.09
C LEU A 12 16.17 -57.70 -1.97
N TRP A 13 15.66 -57.64 -3.20
CA TRP A 13 16.00 -58.59 -4.27
C TRP A 13 16.18 -57.83 -5.59
N LEU A 14 17.33 -58.09 -6.23
CA LEU A 14 17.84 -57.48 -7.46
C LEU A 14 17.36 -58.22 -8.73
N TYR A 15 17.20 -57.43 -9.81
CA TYR A 15 17.50 -57.69 -11.23
C TYR A 15 16.88 -58.86 -12.02
N LEU A 16 16.19 -58.57 -13.14
CA LEU A 16 16.75 -58.70 -14.52
C LEU A 16 15.75 -58.25 -15.61
N LEU A 17 16.33 -57.82 -16.74
CA LEU A 17 15.74 -57.33 -17.99
C LEU A 17 14.75 -58.29 -18.67
N GLY A 18 13.78 -57.71 -19.39
CA GLY A 18 12.98 -58.42 -20.40
C GLY A 18 11.98 -57.50 -21.10
N THR A 19 12.31 -57.05 -22.30
CA THR A 19 11.41 -56.39 -23.25
C THR A 19 10.30 -57.33 -23.70
N ALA A 20 9.03 -56.89 -23.69
CA ALA A 20 8.04 -57.24 -24.72
C ALA A 20 6.78 -56.38 -24.55
N SER A 21 6.37 -55.80 -25.67
CA SER A 21 5.13 -55.05 -25.88
C SER A 21 3.88 -55.91 -25.68
N SER A 22 2.84 -55.35 -25.06
CA SER A 22 1.44 -55.60 -25.44
C SER A 22 0.52 -54.57 -24.80
N ALA A 23 -0.27 -53.89 -25.64
CA ALA A 23 -1.36 -52.99 -25.25
C ALA A 23 -2.54 -53.74 -24.59
N PRO A 24 -3.40 -53.01 -23.86
CA PRO A 24 -4.84 -53.05 -24.16
C PRO A 24 -5.45 -51.62 -24.10
N SER A 25 -6.02 -51.13 -25.20
CA SER A 25 -7.45 -51.17 -25.58
C SER A 25 -8.24 -49.97 -25.04
N ASP A 26 -8.37 -48.98 -25.94
CA ASP A 26 -9.24 -47.82 -25.90
C ASP A 26 -10.72 -48.18 -25.70
N GLU A 27 -11.41 -47.43 -24.82
CA GLU A 27 -12.87 -47.46 -24.69
C GLU A 27 -13.51 -46.04 -24.68
N PHE A 28 -12.86 -45.03 -25.28
CA PHE A 28 -13.40 -43.65 -25.31
C PHE A 28 -13.36 -42.94 -26.68
N ARG A 29 -13.30 -43.70 -27.79
CA ARG A 29 -13.25 -43.15 -29.16
C ARG A 29 -14.45 -43.51 -30.05
N SER A 30 -15.65 -43.64 -29.49
CA SER A 30 -16.87 -43.91 -30.27
C SER A 30 -17.87 -42.74 -30.33
N PHE A 31 -17.40 -41.50 -30.30
CA PHE A 31 -18.21 -40.33 -30.65
C PHE A 31 -17.35 -39.32 -31.41
N VAL A 32 -17.31 -39.46 -32.73
CA VAL A 32 -17.37 -38.40 -33.74
C VAL A 32 -17.14 -39.07 -35.10
N HIS A 33 -18.07 -38.86 -36.02
CA HIS A 33 -18.01 -39.35 -37.39
C HIS A 33 -16.79 -38.79 -38.13
N GLU A 34 -15.90 -39.68 -38.57
CA GLU A 34 -14.91 -39.39 -39.60
C GLU A 34 -15.59 -39.43 -40.96
N GLY A 35 -15.78 -38.24 -41.53
CA GLY A 35 -15.97 -38.04 -42.96
C GLY A 35 -14.87 -37.09 -43.44
N GLU A 36 -13.85 -37.69 -44.06
CA GLU A 36 -12.95 -37.12 -45.07
C GLU A 36 -12.26 -35.78 -44.77
N LEU A 37 -10.97 -35.84 -44.40
CA LEU A 37 -10.01 -34.78 -44.68
C LEU A 37 -8.75 -35.40 -45.30
N GLU A 38 -8.75 -35.48 -46.63
CA GLU A 38 -7.51 -35.40 -47.40
C GLU A 38 -6.90 -34.01 -47.19
N VAL A 39 -5.65 -33.98 -46.71
CA VAL A 39 -4.86 -32.77 -46.63
C VAL A 39 -4.25 -32.52 -48.00
N THR A 40 -4.83 -31.59 -48.75
CA THR A 40 -4.16 -30.94 -49.87
C THR A 40 -3.71 -29.55 -49.44
N ASP A 41 -2.40 -29.36 -49.30
CA ASP A 41 -1.78 -28.03 -49.26
C ASP A 41 -2.05 -27.32 -50.60
N ASP A 42 -2.31 -26.01 -50.54
CA ASP A 42 -2.64 -25.08 -51.64
C ASP A 42 -4.10 -24.98 -52.10
N ALA A 43 -4.96 -24.34 -51.28
CA ALA A 43 -6.14 -23.65 -51.79
C ALA A 43 -6.52 -22.45 -50.92
N TYR A 44 -6.48 -21.25 -51.52
CA TYR A 44 -7.00 -19.99 -50.97
C TYR A 44 -8.47 -20.14 -50.52
N ILE A 45 -8.74 -20.15 -49.22
CA ILE A 45 -10.10 -20.02 -48.69
C ILE A 45 -10.52 -18.55 -48.77
N LYS A 46 -11.33 -18.23 -49.78
CA LYS A 46 -12.14 -17.01 -49.82
C LYS A 46 -13.17 -17.07 -48.70
N TYR A 47 -13.08 -16.17 -47.72
CA TYR A 47 -14.12 -15.98 -46.72
C TYR A 47 -15.40 -15.46 -47.38
N ILE A 48 -16.52 -16.15 -47.15
CA ILE A 48 -17.87 -15.63 -47.41
C ILE A 48 -18.14 -14.57 -46.33
N ILE A 49 -18.15 -13.30 -46.73
CA ILE A 49 -18.53 -12.16 -45.88
C ILE A 49 -20.06 -11.97 -46.02
N PRO A 50 -20.85 -12.01 -44.93
CA PRO A 50 -22.23 -11.52 -44.97
C PRO A 50 -22.21 -10.04 -45.34
N SER A 51 -22.86 -9.70 -46.45
CA SER A 51 -22.98 -8.34 -46.97
C SER A 51 -23.60 -7.41 -45.91
N GLY A 52 -22.75 -6.57 -45.31
CA GLY A 52 -23.13 -5.63 -44.25
C GLY A 52 -21.95 -5.14 -43.39
N TYR A 53 -20.82 -5.85 -43.38
CA TYR A 53 -19.61 -5.39 -42.71
C TYR A 53 -18.75 -4.54 -43.65
N SER A 54 -18.70 -3.23 -43.40
CA SER A 54 -17.57 -2.42 -43.85
C SER A 54 -16.30 -2.95 -43.17
N PRO A 55 -15.22 -3.27 -43.89
CA PRO A 55 -13.97 -3.59 -43.24
C PRO A 55 -13.53 -2.33 -42.52
N HIS A 56 -13.68 -2.32 -41.19
CA HIS A 56 -13.01 -1.35 -40.36
C HIS A 56 -11.55 -1.32 -40.79
N LYS A 57 -11.03 -0.11 -41.03
CA LYS A 57 -9.59 0.10 -41.09
C LYS A 57 -9.03 -0.51 -39.81
N ILE A 58 -8.46 -1.71 -39.90
CA ILE A 58 -7.44 -2.13 -38.97
C ILE A 58 -6.40 -1.03 -39.14
N GLN A 59 -6.36 -0.09 -38.19
CA GLN A 59 -5.19 0.73 -38.00
C GLN A 59 -4.10 -0.32 -37.82
N LYS A 60 -3.27 -0.52 -38.86
CA LYS A 60 -1.96 -1.12 -38.65
C LYS A 60 -1.46 -0.41 -37.41
N GLN A 61 -1.18 -1.15 -36.33
CA GLN A 61 -0.24 -0.68 -35.34
C GLN A 61 1.04 -0.46 -36.14
N THR A 62 1.18 0.73 -36.71
CA THR A 62 2.46 1.29 -37.09
C THR A 62 3.26 1.13 -35.81
N ARG A 63 4.28 0.26 -35.82
CA ARG A 63 5.36 0.34 -34.84
C ARG A 63 5.95 1.73 -35.05
N LEU A 64 5.35 2.73 -34.42
CA LEU A 64 5.88 4.07 -34.35
C LEU A 64 7.14 3.91 -33.52
N LEU A 65 8.28 3.92 -34.20
CA LEU A 65 9.56 3.89 -33.50
C LEU A 65 9.66 5.19 -32.73
N LEU A 66 10.26 5.18 -31.55
CA LEU A 66 10.49 6.43 -30.78
C LEU A 66 11.22 7.49 -31.66
N ARG A 67 12.00 7.01 -32.65
CA ARG A 67 12.70 7.78 -33.69
C ARG A 67 11.81 8.50 -34.71
N ASP A 68 10.51 8.22 -34.74
CA ASP A 68 9.59 8.83 -35.72
C ASP A 68 9.05 10.19 -35.22
N PHE A 69 9.09 10.43 -33.90
CA PHE A 69 8.71 11.71 -33.27
C PHE A 69 9.91 12.54 -32.83
N VAL A 70 11.03 11.86 -32.59
CA VAL A 70 12.31 12.46 -32.33
C VAL A 70 12.98 12.72 -33.66
N ASN A 71 13.26 13.99 -33.98
CA ASN A 71 14.00 14.33 -35.18
C ASN A 71 15.27 13.46 -35.23
N LYS A 72 15.54 12.74 -36.33
CA LYS A 72 16.70 11.82 -36.40
C LYS A 72 18.02 12.54 -36.11
N ASP A 73 18.07 13.86 -36.26
CA ASP A 73 19.21 14.72 -35.99
C ASP A 73 19.24 15.29 -34.54
N ASP A 74 18.33 14.86 -33.67
CA ASP A 74 18.28 15.31 -32.27
C ASP A 74 19.28 14.54 -31.40
N LEU A 75 20.41 15.20 -31.14
CA LEU A 75 21.51 14.69 -30.31
C LEU A 75 21.05 14.19 -28.93
N PHE A 76 19.94 14.73 -28.40
CA PHE A 76 19.41 14.30 -27.10
C PHE A 76 19.06 12.81 -27.05
N PHE A 77 18.61 12.21 -28.15
CA PHE A 77 18.17 10.80 -28.13
C PHE A 77 19.21 9.84 -28.71
N GLN A 78 20.09 10.29 -29.61
CA GLN A 78 21.14 9.44 -30.18
C GLN A 78 22.15 8.98 -29.11
N ASP A 79 22.50 9.87 -28.18
CA ASP A 79 23.53 9.62 -27.17
C ASP A 79 22.98 9.30 -25.78
N ASN A 80 21.65 9.34 -25.58
CA ASN A 80 21.05 9.06 -24.29
C ASN A 80 20.96 7.55 -24.00
N GLU A 81 21.61 7.14 -22.92
CA GLU A 81 21.67 5.74 -22.47
C GLU A 81 20.29 5.19 -22.10
N TYR A 82 19.46 5.98 -21.41
CA TYR A 82 18.11 5.56 -21.00
C TYR A 82 17.19 5.35 -22.20
N TYR A 83 17.36 6.15 -23.26
CA TYR A 83 16.68 5.90 -24.53
C TYR A 83 17.03 4.53 -25.12
N LYS A 84 18.33 4.17 -25.13
CA LYS A 84 18.81 2.89 -25.68
C LYS A 84 18.25 1.71 -24.89
N ILE A 85 18.35 1.76 -23.56
CA ILE A 85 17.79 0.75 -22.65
C ILE A 85 16.29 0.60 -22.89
N LEU A 86 15.53 1.71 -22.88
CA LEU A 86 14.09 1.68 -23.12
C LEU A 86 13.76 1.04 -24.48
N ASN A 87 14.48 1.43 -25.54
CA ASN A 87 14.25 0.90 -26.88
C ASN A 87 14.55 -0.61 -26.96
N GLU A 88 15.59 -1.10 -26.30
CA GLU A 88 15.89 -2.54 -26.22
C GLU A 88 14.75 -3.33 -25.57
N HIS A 89 14.20 -2.86 -24.44
CA HIS A 89 13.05 -3.53 -23.81
C HIS A 89 11.77 -3.43 -24.63
N VAL A 90 11.58 -2.33 -25.37
CA VAL A 90 10.45 -2.17 -26.29
C VAL A 90 10.55 -3.16 -27.46
N GLU A 91 11.74 -3.30 -28.06
CA GLU A 91 11.99 -4.27 -29.15
C GLU A 91 11.84 -5.72 -28.68
N ALA A 92 12.30 -6.02 -27.46
CA ALA A 92 12.14 -7.32 -26.82
C ALA A 92 10.68 -7.63 -26.39
N GLY A 93 9.80 -6.62 -26.39
CA GLY A 93 8.39 -6.78 -26.04
C GLY A 93 8.09 -6.77 -24.54
N HIS A 94 9.05 -6.40 -23.69
CA HIS A 94 8.86 -6.32 -22.24
C HIS A 94 7.89 -5.21 -21.81
N THR A 95 7.67 -4.22 -22.67
CA THR A 95 6.81 -3.06 -22.42
C THR A 95 5.44 -3.17 -23.10
N MET A 96 5.10 -4.32 -23.68
CA MET A 96 3.88 -4.48 -24.48
C MET A 96 2.61 -4.15 -23.68
N LYS A 97 1.66 -3.49 -24.37
CA LYS A 97 0.28 -3.35 -23.87
C LYS A 97 -0.34 -4.74 -23.65
N GLY A 98 -1.10 -4.88 -22.57
CA GLY A 98 -1.77 -6.13 -22.18
C GLY A 98 -0.97 -7.00 -21.20
N LEU A 99 0.33 -6.76 -21.03
CA LEU A 99 1.09 -7.34 -19.92
C LEU A 99 0.61 -6.73 -18.60
N THR A 100 0.48 -7.54 -17.55
CA THR A 100 0.35 -7.02 -16.19
C THR A 100 1.69 -6.41 -15.77
N PHE A 101 1.72 -5.11 -15.49
CA PHE A 101 2.92 -4.44 -14.99
C PHE A 101 3.27 -4.90 -13.58
N ASN A 102 4.54 -5.20 -13.34
CA ASN A 102 5.07 -5.60 -12.05
C ASN A 102 6.46 -4.98 -11.87
N ILE A 103 6.61 -4.02 -10.95
CA ILE A 103 7.89 -3.35 -10.69
C ILE A 103 8.96 -4.30 -10.12
N TYR A 104 8.59 -5.51 -9.68
CA TYR A 104 9.53 -6.54 -9.22
C TYR A 104 9.99 -7.49 -10.33
N ASP A 105 9.41 -7.40 -11.54
CA ASP A 105 9.97 -8.05 -12.74
C ASP A 105 11.16 -7.23 -13.25
N ASP A 106 12.28 -7.89 -13.57
CA ASP A 106 13.53 -7.20 -13.90
C ASP A 106 13.43 -6.39 -15.19
N ASN A 107 12.88 -7.01 -16.24
CA ASN A 107 12.75 -6.38 -17.53
C ASN A 107 11.77 -5.20 -17.50
N MET A 108 10.63 -5.36 -16.82
CA MET A 108 9.66 -4.28 -16.68
C MET A 108 10.18 -3.14 -15.81
N ARG A 109 10.93 -3.46 -14.75
CA ARG A 109 11.55 -2.46 -13.87
C ARG A 109 12.60 -1.64 -14.59
N GLU A 110 13.51 -2.28 -15.31
CA GLU A 110 14.55 -1.60 -16.09
C GLU A 110 13.92 -0.68 -17.15
N ALA A 111 12.91 -1.15 -17.86
CA ALA A 111 12.16 -0.32 -18.82
C ALA A 111 11.45 0.86 -18.16
N ALA A 112 10.79 0.65 -17.01
CA ALA A 112 10.09 1.71 -16.28
C ALA A 112 11.05 2.78 -15.75
N ILE A 113 12.20 2.37 -15.21
CA ILE A 113 13.27 3.27 -14.76
C ILE A 113 13.83 4.04 -15.96
N ALA A 114 14.12 3.38 -17.07
CA ALA A 114 14.63 4.02 -18.27
C ALA A 114 13.66 5.10 -18.81
N LEU A 115 12.36 4.81 -18.84
CA LEU A 115 11.34 5.80 -19.19
C LEU A 115 11.30 6.98 -18.22
N PHE A 116 11.30 6.70 -16.91
CA PHE A 116 11.35 7.74 -15.88
C PHE A 116 12.57 8.65 -16.05
N ARG A 117 13.77 8.08 -16.22
CA ARG A 117 15.02 8.85 -16.39
C ARG A 117 15.00 9.68 -17.67
N LEU A 118 14.48 9.11 -18.75
CA LEU A 118 14.31 9.84 -20.01
C LEU A 118 13.40 11.07 -19.81
N LEU A 119 12.28 10.91 -19.11
CA LEU A 119 11.36 12.01 -18.78
C LEU A 119 11.97 13.02 -17.78
N GLN A 120 12.72 12.54 -16.80
CA GLN A 120 13.37 13.36 -15.78
C GLN A 120 14.37 14.33 -16.40
N PHE A 121 15.17 13.88 -17.37
CA PHE A 121 16.22 14.68 -18.00
C PHE A 121 15.82 15.33 -19.33
N ALA A 122 14.60 15.07 -19.84
CA ALA A 122 14.10 15.69 -21.06
C ALA A 122 13.90 17.22 -20.91
N GLN A 123 13.97 17.96 -22.01
CA GLN A 123 13.50 19.35 -22.04
C GLN A 123 11.96 19.39 -22.12
N ASP A 124 11.34 20.47 -21.64
CA ASP A 124 9.87 20.58 -21.52
C ASP A 124 9.13 20.36 -22.84
N ASP A 125 9.71 20.83 -23.95
CA ASP A 125 9.19 20.66 -25.31
C ASP A 125 9.14 19.19 -25.76
N LYS A 126 10.00 18.34 -25.19
CA LYS A 126 10.10 16.91 -25.53
C LYS A 126 9.24 16.02 -24.63
N ILE A 127 8.88 16.48 -23.43
CA ILE A 127 8.10 15.69 -22.47
C ILE A 127 6.78 15.25 -23.09
N GLU A 128 6.07 16.18 -23.74
CA GLU A 128 4.76 15.88 -24.31
C GLU A 128 4.87 14.85 -25.45
N SER A 129 5.89 14.97 -26.31
CA SER A 129 6.14 13.98 -27.36
C SER A 129 6.49 12.59 -26.81
N ILE A 130 7.30 12.51 -25.74
CA ILE A 130 7.62 11.24 -25.08
C ILE A 130 6.35 10.64 -24.46
N LYS A 131 5.51 11.44 -23.81
CA LYS A 131 4.22 11.02 -23.23
C LYS A 131 3.26 10.49 -24.29
N GLU A 132 3.08 11.24 -25.38
CA GLU A 132 2.21 10.85 -26.49
C GLU A 132 2.67 9.53 -27.12
N TRP A 133 3.97 9.39 -27.37
CA TRP A 133 4.51 8.13 -27.86
C TRP A 133 4.31 6.99 -26.86
N ALA A 134 4.63 7.20 -25.59
CA ALA A 134 4.55 6.14 -24.58
C ALA A 134 3.11 5.67 -24.41
N SER A 135 2.16 6.62 -24.35
CA SER A 135 0.73 6.33 -24.28
C SER A 135 0.24 5.46 -25.43
N ALA A 136 0.81 5.63 -26.64
CA ALA A 136 0.45 4.81 -27.79
C ALA A 136 1.13 3.42 -27.80
N ASN A 137 2.38 3.31 -27.34
CA ASN A 137 3.25 2.17 -27.67
C ASN A 137 3.58 1.25 -26.50
N ILE A 138 3.52 1.72 -25.25
CA ILE A 138 3.90 0.93 -24.08
C ILE A 138 2.72 0.70 -23.14
N ASN A 139 2.95 -0.18 -22.17
CA ASN A 139 2.03 -0.47 -21.09
C ASN A 139 1.62 0.80 -20.32
N ASN A 140 0.31 1.02 -20.15
CA ASN A 140 -0.22 2.22 -19.49
C ASN A 140 0.17 2.30 -18.01
N ASP A 141 0.19 1.16 -17.28
CA ASP A 141 0.58 1.16 -15.87
C ASP A 141 2.06 1.53 -15.70
N MET A 142 2.92 1.11 -16.64
CA MET A 142 4.34 1.49 -16.68
C MET A 142 4.52 2.98 -16.97
N LEU A 143 3.73 3.54 -17.89
CA LEU A 143 3.73 4.98 -18.15
C LEU A 143 3.27 5.77 -16.92
N ASP A 144 2.15 5.39 -16.32
CA ASP A 144 1.62 6.03 -15.11
C ASP A 144 2.66 5.99 -13.97
N TYR A 145 3.34 4.85 -13.80
CA TYR A 145 4.43 4.71 -12.84
C TYR A 145 5.58 5.71 -13.09
N ALA A 146 6.07 5.81 -14.32
CA ALA A 146 7.13 6.74 -14.67
C ALA A 146 6.71 8.22 -14.54
N LEU A 147 5.45 8.54 -14.83
CA LEU A 147 4.90 9.89 -14.71
C LEU A 147 4.79 10.35 -13.25
N ILE A 148 4.40 9.47 -12.33
CA ILE A 148 4.34 9.79 -10.91
C ILE A 148 5.75 10.00 -10.34
N LEU A 149 6.74 9.22 -10.78
CA LEU A 149 8.14 9.49 -10.40
C LEU A 149 8.63 10.82 -10.96
N THR A 150 8.31 11.11 -12.23
CA THR A 150 8.71 12.37 -12.87
C THR A 150 8.14 13.57 -12.12
N SER A 151 6.90 13.50 -11.60
CA SER A 151 6.31 14.61 -10.84
C SER A 151 6.98 14.87 -9.48
N LEU A 152 7.62 13.85 -8.90
CA LEU A 152 8.33 13.94 -7.63
C LEU A 152 9.76 14.44 -7.80
N PHE A 153 10.48 13.85 -8.76
CA PHE A 153 11.93 14.02 -8.90
C PHE A 153 12.32 15.05 -9.98
N ARG A 154 11.35 15.80 -10.52
CA ARG A 154 11.55 16.92 -11.43
C ARG A 154 10.95 18.19 -10.83
N VAL A 155 11.73 19.29 -10.81
CA VAL A 155 11.42 20.52 -10.05
C VAL A 155 10.21 21.29 -10.60
N ASP A 156 10.02 21.24 -11.91
CA ASP A 156 9.03 21.99 -12.71
C ASP A 156 7.72 21.24 -12.97
N ALA A 157 7.60 19.97 -12.55
CA ALA A 157 6.46 19.13 -12.88
C ALA A 157 5.20 19.45 -12.04
N LEU A 158 4.03 19.35 -12.68
CA LEU A 158 2.74 19.47 -12.01
C LEU A 158 2.53 18.31 -11.02
N LYS A 159 2.23 18.63 -9.76
CA LYS A 159 2.16 17.68 -8.64
C LYS A 159 0.77 17.07 -8.40
N GLY A 160 -0.15 17.20 -9.36
CA GLY A 160 -1.53 16.71 -9.24
C GLY A 160 -1.68 15.29 -9.76
N HIS A 161 -2.11 14.37 -8.90
CA HIS A 161 -2.36 12.97 -9.26
C HIS A 161 -3.81 12.59 -9.03
N GLU A 162 -4.37 11.83 -9.98
CA GLU A 162 -5.60 11.09 -9.71
C GLU A 162 -5.30 9.95 -8.72
N PRO A 163 -6.25 9.62 -7.82
CA PRO A 163 -6.09 8.49 -6.94
C PRO A 163 -5.97 7.18 -7.71
N PRO A 164 -5.09 6.26 -7.29
CA PRO A 164 -4.94 4.94 -7.91
C PRO A 164 -6.23 4.12 -7.94
N PHE A 165 -7.15 4.31 -6.99
CA PHE A 165 -8.46 3.65 -7.01
C PHE A 165 -9.40 4.16 -8.12
N ILE A 166 -9.11 5.32 -8.72
CA ILE A 166 -9.79 5.83 -9.91
C ILE A 166 -9.11 5.31 -11.18
N THR A 167 -7.77 5.32 -11.23
CA THR A 167 -7.01 4.93 -12.42
C THR A 167 -6.95 3.42 -12.62
N LYS A 168 -6.86 2.65 -11.53
CA LYS A 168 -6.82 1.18 -11.53
C LYS A 168 -7.82 0.54 -10.55
N PRO A 169 -9.14 0.75 -10.71
CA PRO A 169 -10.14 0.33 -9.72
C PRO A 169 -10.14 -1.16 -9.37
N ASN A 170 -9.76 -2.03 -10.31
CA ASN A 170 -9.71 -3.49 -10.12
C ASN A 170 -8.68 -3.98 -9.09
N TYR A 171 -7.78 -3.10 -8.63
CA TYR A 171 -6.85 -3.38 -7.52
C TYR A 171 -7.45 -2.97 -6.16
N PHE A 172 -8.58 -2.23 -6.19
CA PHE A 172 -9.17 -1.60 -5.01
C PHE A 172 -10.54 -2.16 -4.64
N VAL A 173 -11.25 -2.80 -5.58
CA VAL A 173 -12.54 -3.43 -5.33
C VAL A 173 -12.53 -4.91 -5.70
N ASN A 174 -13.37 -5.69 -5.02
CA ASN A 174 -13.51 -7.10 -5.30
C ASN A 174 -13.90 -7.35 -6.77
N SER A 175 -13.37 -8.43 -7.33
CA SER A 175 -13.60 -8.92 -8.69
C SER A 175 -15.09 -9.13 -9.00
N GLU A 176 -15.93 -9.38 -8.00
CA GLU A 176 -17.39 -9.42 -8.18
C GLU A 176 -17.94 -8.08 -8.68
N THR A 177 -17.42 -6.96 -8.16
CA THR A 177 -17.84 -5.60 -8.51
C THR A 177 -17.44 -5.30 -9.95
N ILE A 178 -16.22 -5.68 -10.33
CA ILE A 178 -15.71 -5.57 -11.69
C ILE A 178 -16.56 -6.41 -12.67
N LYS A 179 -16.85 -7.67 -12.34
CA LYS A 179 -17.70 -8.55 -13.16
C LYS A 179 -19.12 -8.00 -13.31
N LYS A 180 -19.74 -7.51 -12.23
CA LYS A 180 -21.06 -6.85 -12.27
C LYS A 180 -21.02 -5.61 -13.18
N ALA A 181 -19.97 -4.79 -13.07
CA ALA A 181 -19.81 -3.59 -13.89
C ALA A 181 -19.73 -3.92 -15.39
N PHE A 182 -18.92 -4.90 -15.79
CA PHE A 182 -18.86 -5.37 -17.19
C PHE A 182 -20.20 -5.92 -17.67
N LYS A 183 -20.87 -6.75 -16.87
CA LYS A 183 -22.20 -7.28 -17.21
C LYS A 183 -23.21 -6.16 -17.47
N LEU A 184 -23.25 -5.15 -16.58
CA LEU A 184 -24.15 -4.02 -16.71
C LEU A 184 -23.79 -3.14 -17.92
N LYS A 185 -22.50 -2.93 -18.20
CA LYS A 185 -22.04 -2.18 -19.40
C LYS A 185 -22.46 -2.87 -20.68
N LEU A 186 -22.24 -4.19 -20.81
CA LEU A 186 -22.65 -4.99 -21.96
C LEU A 186 -24.17 -4.96 -22.19
N ASN A 187 -24.95 -4.87 -21.12
CA ASN A 187 -26.41 -4.77 -21.17
C ASN A 187 -26.92 -3.32 -21.31
N ASN A 188 -26.06 -2.34 -21.59
CA ASN A 188 -26.39 -0.91 -21.66
C ASN A 188 -27.12 -0.40 -20.41
N GLY A 189 -26.71 -0.88 -19.24
CA GLY A 189 -27.29 -0.54 -17.94
C GLY A 189 -28.70 -1.09 -17.71
N LYS A 190 -29.18 -2.01 -18.56
CA LYS A 190 -30.47 -2.69 -18.37
C LYS A 190 -30.29 -3.89 -17.45
N PHE A 191 -31.19 -4.04 -16.48
CA PHE A 191 -31.17 -5.13 -15.51
C PHE A 191 -32.58 -5.41 -14.97
N ASN A 192 -32.78 -6.62 -14.44
CA ASN A 192 -34.00 -6.97 -13.72
C ASN A 192 -33.97 -6.37 -12.30
N PRO A 193 -35.04 -5.71 -11.81
CA PRO A 193 -35.08 -5.15 -10.45
C PRO A 193 -34.85 -6.17 -9.32
N GLN A 194 -35.31 -7.42 -9.48
CA GLN A 194 -35.07 -8.50 -8.51
C GLN A 194 -33.59 -8.89 -8.51
N GLU A 195 -32.97 -8.97 -9.69
CA GLU A 195 -31.54 -9.24 -9.81
C GLU A 195 -30.71 -8.13 -9.17
N ALA A 196 -31.06 -6.87 -9.44
CA ALA A 196 -30.44 -5.69 -8.83
C ALA A 196 -30.49 -5.70 -7.30
N GLN A 197 -31.62 -6.14 -6.73
CA GLN A 197 -31.77 -6.30 -5.29
C GLN A 197 -30.82 -7.37 -4.72
N VAL A 198 -30.72 -8.52 -5.36
CA VAL A 198 -29.86 -9.62 -4.91
C VAL A 198 -28.36 -9.30 -5.10
N GLN A 199 -28.00 -8.73 -6.25
CA GLN A 199 -26.61 -8.44 -6.62
C GLN A 199 -26.12 -7.06 -6.16
N GLN A 200 -27.00 -6.27 -5.55
CA GLN A 200 -26.71 -5.03 -4.82
C GLN A 200 -26.19 -3.90 -5.71
N PHE A 201 -26.87 -3.70 -6.82
CA PHE A 201 -26.65 -2.52 -7.65
C PHE A 201 -27.97 -1.82 -7.92
N TYR A 202 -27.93 -0.53 -8.18
CA TYR A 202 -29.10 0.26 -8.51
C TYR A 202 -28.72 1.37 -9.48
N ARG A 203 -29.73 1.98 -10.09
CA ARG A 203 -29.57 3.12 -10.97
C ARG A 203 -30.22 4.35 -10.34
N THR A 204 -29.52 5.47 -10.34
CA THR A 204 -30.05 6.79 -9.99
C THR A 204 -29.67 7.76 -11.09
N ASN A 205 -30.66 8.26 -11.83
CA ASN A 205 -30.44 9.04 -13.06
C ASN A 205 -29.52 8.28 -14.04
N ASP A 206 -28.42 8.89 -14.46
CA ASP A 206 -27.42 8.29 -15.35
C ASP A 206 -26.25 7.65 -14.60
N VAL A 207 -26.41 7.35 -13.32
CA VAL A 207 -25.39 6.70 -12.50
C VAL A 207 -25.85 5.30 -12.10
N ILE A 208 -25.02 4.30 -12.40
CA ILE A 208 -25.16 2.93 -11.91
C ILE A 208 -24.19 2.77 -10.74
N SER A 209 -24.75 2.50 -9.56
CA SER A 209 -24.01 2.28 -8.32
C SER A 209 -23.99 0.79 -7.99
N ILE A 210 -22.79 0.22 -7.84
CA ILE A 210 -22.58 -1.18 -7.46
C ILE A 210 -22.02 -1.18 -6.05
N ASN A 211 -22.77 -1.73 -5.10
CA ASN A 211 -22.30 -1.86 -3.73
C ASN A 211 -21.20 -2.92 -3.68
N THR A 212 -20.07 -2.57 -3.07
CA THR A 212 -18.90 -3.45 -2.93
C THR A 212 -18.63 -3.76 -1.47
N ASN A 213 -18.52 -5.05 -1.16
CA ASN A 213 -18.13 -5.53 0.16
C ASN A 213 -16.61 -5.57 0.29
N TYR A 214 -16.11 -5.62 1.52
CA TYR A 214 -14.72 -6.00 1.81
C TYR A 214 -14.52 -7.51 1.57
N SER A 215 -13.27 -7.97 1.45
CA SER A 215 -12.99 -9.39 1.21
C SER A 215 -13.52 -10.30 2.33
N SER A 216 -13.69 -11.58 2.01
CA SER A 216 -14.15 -12.63 2.93
C SER A 216 -15.56 -12.45 3.52
N TRP A 217 -16.35 -11.50 3.03
CA TRP A 217 -17.75 -11.28 3.47
C TRP A 217 -18.64 -12.52 3.32
N ASN A 218 -18.30 -13.41 2.38
CA ASN A 218 -19.03 -14.65 2.08
C ASN A 218 -18.47 -15.88 2.80
N LEU A 219 -17.42 -15.74 3.61
CA LEU A 219 -16.75 -16.82 4.31
C LEU A 219 -16.91 -16.69 5.82
N TRP A 220 -17.19 -17.79 6.48
CA TRP A 220 -17.17 -17.86 7.94
C TRP A 220 -15.76 -18.24 8.41
N ASN A 221 -14.86 -17.26 8.55
CA ASN A 221 -13.51 -17.51 9.03
C ASN A 221 -13.52 -17.65 10.57
N LYS A 222 -13.37 -18.88 11.09
CA LYS A 222 -13.34 -19.13 12.55
C LYS A 222 -11.99 -18.75 13.18
N GLU A 223 -10.91 -18.71 12.39
CA GLU A 223 -9.54 -18.57 12.90
C GLU A 223 -9.09 -17.12 12.96
N CYS A 224 -9.46 -16.30 11.97
CA CYS A 224 -9.22 -14.87 11.98
C CYS A 224 -10.47 -14.09 12.38
N ARG A 225 -10.43 -13.45 13.55
CA ARG A 225 -11.57 -12.68 14.12
C ARG A 225 -11.20 -11.23 14.45
N ASP A 226 -10.19 -10.69 13.76
CA ASP A 226 -9.73 -9.32 13.97
C ASP A 226 -10.72 -8.27 13.40
N ASN A 227 -11.54 -8.67 12.41
CA ASN A 227 -12.50 -7.81 11.71
C ASN A 227 -11.88 -6.52 11.14
N LEU A 228 -10.63 -6.58 10.68
CA LEU A 228 -9.87 -5.40 10.23
C LEU A 228 -9.86 -5.16 8.71
N ASN A 229 -10.66 -5.89 7.93
CA ASN A 229 -10.68 -5.72 6.47
C ASN A 229 -11.10 -4.31 6.05
N TYR A 230 -11.97 -3.64 6.82
CA TYR A 230 -12.34 -2.26 6.53
C TYR A 230 -11.14 -1.29 6.58
N PHE A 231 -10.14 -1.61 7.40
CA PHE A 231 -8.90 -0.85 7.52
C PHE A 231 -7.88 -1.29 6.46
N ARG A 232 -7.58 -2.60 6.39
CA ARG A 232 -6.59 -3.17 5.47
C ARG A 232 -6.91 -2.94 3.99
N GLU A 233 -8.19 -2.88 3.65
CA GLU A 233 -8.67 -2.70 2.26
C GLU A 233 -9.22 -1.30 2.00
N ASP A 234 -9.05 -0.34 2.92
CA ASP A 234 -9.42 1.05 2.65
C ASP A 234 -8.67 1.57 1.43
N ILE A 235 -9.41 2.16 0.50
CA ILE A 235 -8.88 2.61 -0.79
C ILE A 235 -7.91 3.79 -0.63
N GLY A 236 -8.13 4.64 0.38
CA GLY A 236 -7.25 5.76 0.71
C GLY A 236 -5.95 5.29 1.34
N LEU A 237 -6.02 4.34 2.28
CA LEU A 237 -4.83 3.78 2.94
C LEU A 237 -3.92 3.04 1.95
N ASN A 238 -4.50 2.21 1.09
CA ASN A 238 -3.75 1.51 0.05
C ASN A 238 -3.17 2.46 -1.01
N SER A 239 -3.89 3.55 -1.33
CA SER A 239 -3.35 4.60 -2.22
C SER A 239 -2.16 5.32 -1.57
N TYR A 240 -2.26 5.67 -0.29
CA TYR A 240 -1.15 6.27 0.46
C TYR A 240 0.09 5.37 0.43
N TYR A 241 -0.07 4.06 0.62
CA TYR A 241 1.07 3.14 0.58
C TYR A 241 1.75 3.05 -0.79
N TYR A 242 0.98 3.21 -1.86
CA TYR A 242 1.57 3.39 -3.20
C TYR A 242 2.37 4.69 -3.30
N GLY A 243 1.89 5.77 -2.69
CA GLY A 243 2.66 7.01 -2.53
C GLY A 243 3.98 6.82 -1.77
N VAL A 244 3.97 6.05 -0.68
CA VAL A 244 5.19 5.73 0.09
C VAL A 244 6.23 5.02 -0.78
N HIS A 245 5.80 4.09 -1.65
CA HIS A 245 6.69 3.42 -2.61
C HIS A 245 7.33 4.40 -3.59
N PHE A 246 6.62 5.45 -4.02
CA PHE A 246 7.20 6.47 -4.90
C PHE A 246 8.14 7.44 -4.19
N LEU A 247 7.89 7.76 -2.92
CA LEU A 247 8.81 8.58 -2.12
C LEU A 247 10.14 7.87 -1.90
N TYR A 248 10.11 6.55 -1.68
CA TYR A 248 11.30 5.76 -1.35
C TYR A 248 11.39 4.47 -2.18
N PRO A 249 11.54 4.54 -3.53
CA PRO A 249 11.54 3.36 -4.38
C PRO A 249 12.68 2.41 -3.99
N PHE A 250 12.37 1.12 -3.86
CA PHE A 250 13.36 0.11 -3.41
C PHE A 250 14.56 -0.03 -4.36
N TRP A 251 14.38 0.27 -5.64
CA TRP A 251 15.41 0.18 -6.67
C TRP A 251 16.30 1.43 -6.76
N MET A 252 15.90 2.53 -6.12
CA MET A 252 16.67 3.77 -6.13
C MET A 252 17.80 3.65 -5.10
N ASN A 253 19.02 4.01 -5.50
CA ASN A 253 20.17 3.85 -4.63
C ASN A 253 20.16 4.88 -3.48
N SER A 254 20.89 4.56 -2.40
CA SER A 254 20.95 5.38 -1.20
C SER A 254 21.54 6.77 -1.43
N GLU A 255 22.49 6.93 -2.36
CA GLU A 255 23.14 8.21 -2.64
C GLU A 255 22.15 9.21 -3.27
N GLU A 256 21.37 8.75 -4.23
CA GLU A 256 20.34 9.55 -4.88
C GLU A 256 19.20 9.94 -3.92
N LEU A 257 18.76 8.99 -3.10
CA LEU A 257 17.77 9.25 -2.06
C LEU A 257 18.30 10.26 -1.04
N THR A 258 19.56 10.13 -0.60
CA THR A 258 20.22 11.12 0.28
C THR A 258 20.34 12.49 -0.37
N GLY A 259 20.62 12.56 -1.68
CA GLY A 259 20.68 13.82 -2.42
C GLY A 259 19.34 14.55 -2.49
N THR A 260 18.23 13.80 -2.47
CA THR A 260 16.87 14.36 -2.48
C THR A 260 16.36 14.67 -1.07
N ASP A 261 16.59 13.76 -0.13
CA ASP A 261 16.15 13.85 1.26
C ASP A 261 17.21 13.20 2.19
N PRO A 262 18.03 13.99 2.89
CA PRO A 262 19.10 13.46 3.74
C PRO A 262 18.59 12.52 4.84
N LYS A 263 17.34 12.71 5.31
CA LYS A 263 16.68 11.89 6.33
C LYS A 263 15.73 10.83 5.75
N TYR A 264 15.88 10.47 4.46
CA TYR A 264 14.96 9.54 3.79
C TYR A 264 14.78 8.21 4.54
N ALA A 265 15.88 7.67 5.10
CA ALA A 265 15.88 6.37 5.76
C ALA A 265 15.14 6.42 7.10
N GLU A 266 15.38 7.47 7.89
CA GLU A 266 14.65 7.73 9.15
C GLU A 266 13.15 7.95 8.88
N LYS A 267 12.80 8.73 7.86
CA LYS A 267 11.41 8.96 7.46
C LYS A 267 10.73 7.68 6.99
N TYR A 268 11.44 6.86 6.20
CA TYR A 268 10.94 5.55 5.77
C TYR A 268 10.66 4.63 6.97
N TYR A 269 11.59 4.55 7.93
CA TYR A 269 11.37 3.84 9.20
C TYR A 269 10.15 4.40 9.93
N TYR A 270 10.08 5.72 10.09
CA TYR A 270 9.03 6.37 10.87
C TYR A 270 7.65 6.15 10.26
N ILE A 271 7.51 6.21 8.94
CA ILE A 271 6.26 5.88 8.23
C ILE A 271 5.80 4.46 8.56
N HIS A 272 6.70 3.48 8.53
CA HIS A 272 6.36 2.08 8.81
C HIS A 272 6.03 1.87 10.30
N GLN A 273 6.76 2.51 11.21
CA GLN A 273 6.44 2.49 12.64
C GLN A 273 5.07 3.10 12.93
N GLN A 274 4.74 4.24 12.30
CA GLN A 274 3.45 4.91 12.45
C GLN A 274 2.30 4.12 11.83
N LEU A 275 2.52 3.43 10.70
CA LEU A 275 1.55 2.48 10.13
C LEU A 275 1.22 1.36 11.12
N ILE A 276 2.24 0.77 11.75
CA ILE A 276 2.04 -0.28 12.77
C ILE A 276 1.34 0.27 14.02
N ALA A 277 1.74 1.44 14.51
CA ALA A 277 1.06 2.09 15.63
C ALA A 277 -0.44 2.26 15.32
N ARG A 278 -0.76 2.81 14.14
CA ARG A 278 -2.15 3.01 13.72
C ARG A 278 -2.93 1.71 13.54
N TYR A 279 -2.31 0.66 13.00
CA TYR A 279 -2.90 -0.67 12.88
C TYR A 279 -3.17 -1.30 14.26
N ASN A 280 -2.25 -1.13 15.20
CA ASN A 280 -2.44 -1.60 16.58
C ASN A 280 -3.59 -0.85 17.28
N LEU A 281 -3.77 0.44 17.02
CA LEU A 281 -4.93 1.17 17.54
C LEU A 281 -6.27 0.62 17.04
N GLU A 282 -6.35 0.10 15.80
CA GLU A 282 -7.57 -0.60 15.36
C GLU A 282 -7.82 -1.90 16.13
N LYS A 283 -6.77 -2.56 16.63
CA LYS A 283 -6.88 -3.82 17.37
C LYS A 283 -7.32 -3.62 18.82
N GLU A 284 -7.33 -2.40 19.34
CA GLU A 284 -7.69 -2.14 20.74
C GLU A 284 -9.11 -2.61 21.10
N HIS A 285 -10.03 -2.67 20.13
CA HIS A 285 -11.37 -3.23 20.34
C HIS A 285 -11.34 -4.74 20.70
N LEU A 286 -10.30 -5.48 20.30
CA LEU A 286 -10.17 -6.92 20.58
C LEU A 286 -9.99 -7.20 22.07
N LYS A 287 -9.33 -6.29 22.80
CA LYS A 287 -9.20 -6.35 24.27
C LYS A 287 -10.58 -6.30 24.93
N TYR A 288 -11.50 -5.49 24.40
CA TYR A 288 -12.87 -5.40 24.90
C TYR A 288 -13.68 -6.67 24.60
N LEU A 289 -13.43 -7.31 23.44
CA LEU A 289 -14.11 -8.55 23.04
C LEU A 289 -13.51 -9.81 23.70
N ASN A 290 -12.47 -9.69 24.51
CA ASN A 290 -11.68 -10.81 25.04
C ASN A 290 -11.20 -11.78 23.93
N VAL A 291 -10.94 -11.25 22.74
CA VAL A 291 -10.37 -12.01 21.62
C VAL A 291 -8.85 -11.88 21.70
N SER A 292 -8.15 -13.00 21.80
CA SER A 292 -6.69 -13.00 21.78
C SER A 292 -6.16 -12.52 20.42
N ASP A 293 -5.20 -11.59 20.45
CA ASP A 293 -4.47 -11.09 19.27
C ASP A 293 -3.50 -12.15 18.67
N THR A 294 -3.52 -13.39 19.17
CA THR A 294 -2.71 -14.50 18.62
C THR A 294 -3.35 -15.16 17.40
N SER A 295 -4.44 -14.63 16.84
CA SER A 295 -5.07 -15.22 15.65
C SER A 295 -4.09 -15.20 14.48
N LYS A 296 -3.82 -16.37 13.88
CA LYS A 296 -2.99 -16.53 12.67
C LYS A 296 -3.76 -16.05 11.43
N CYS A 297 -4.16 -14.78 11.45
CA CYS A 297 -4.85 -14.12 10.35
C CYS A 297 -3.98 -14.04 9.08
N TYR A 298 -2.71 -14.38 9.17
CA TYR A 298 -1.75 -14.24 8.10
C TYR A 298 -1.39 -15.55 7.40
N ASP A 299 -1.82 -16.75 7.83
CA ASP A 299 -1.41 -18.01 7.17
C ASP A 299 -2.17 -18.23 5.84
N ASP A 300 -3.45 -17.86 5.79
CA ASP A 300 -4.32 -17.97 4.62
C ASP A 300 -4.80 -16.59 4.19
N TYR A 301 -4.77 -16.32 2.89
CA TYR A 301 -5.26 -15.07 2.33
C TYR A 301 -5.87 -15.26 0.93
N MET A 302 -7.08 -14.76 0.75
CA MET A 302 -7.79 -14.71 -0.52
C MET A 302 -8.01 -13.24 -0.89
N PRO A 303 -7.38 -12.71 -1.96
CA PRO A 303 -7.47 -11.29 -2.29
C PRO A 303 -8.82 -10.82 -2.82
N TYR A 304 -9.60 -11.70 -3.46
CA TYR A 304 -10.81 -11.36 -4.21
C TYR A 304 -10.61 -10.36 -5.37
N LEU A 305 -9.39 -10.03 -5.77
CA LEU A 305 -9.06 -9.10 -6.87
C LEU A 305 -8.86 -9.82 -8.21
N THR A 306 -8.88 -9.07 -9.32
CA THR A 306 -8.67 -9.58 -10.69
C THR A 306 -7.82 -8.61 -11.53
N TYR A 307 -6.95 -9.17 -12.37
CA TYR A 307 -6.19 -8.42 -13.37
C TYR A 307 -7.01 -8.15 -14.63
N ASP A 308 -6.54 -7.18 -15.43
CA ASP A 308 -7.16 -6.80 -16.71
C ASP A 308 -7.13 -7.93 -17.74
N ASN A 309 -6.13 -8.81 -17.64
CA ASN A 309 -6.02 -10.03 -18.45
C ASN A 309 -7.01 -11.14 -18.03
N GLY A 310 -7.86 -10.90 -17.04
CA GLY A 310 -8.89 -11.82 -16.55
C GLY A 310 -8.40 -12.87 -15.54
N LEU A 311 -7.10 -12.93 -15.25
CA LEU A 311 -6.57 -13.82 -14.22
C LEU A 311 -6.87 -13.26 -12.81
N PRO A 312 -7.25 -14.12 -11.85
CA PRO A 312 -7.40 -13.70 -10.47
C PRO A 312 -6.04 -13.41 -9.84
N PHE A 313 -6.02 -12.56 -8.81
CA PHE A 313 -4.86 -12.49 -7.95
C PHE A 313 -4.66 -13.86 -7.25
N PRO A 314 -3.43 -14.38 -7.16
CA PRO A 314 -3.12 -15.63 -6.47
C PRO A 314 -3.65 -15.63 -5.04
N SER A 315 -4.27 -16.73 -4.64
CA SER A 315 -4.63 -16.99 -3.25
C SER A 315 -3.53 -17.77 -2.55
N ARG A 316 -3.43 -17.60 -1.23
CA ARG A 316 -2.47 -18.31 -0.38
C ARG A 316 -3.23 -19.12 0.65
N SER A 317 -2.98 -20.43 0.68
CA SER A 317 -3.64 -21.39 1.58
C SER A 317 -2.74 -21.90 2.71
N ASN A 318 -1.47 -21.48 2.72
CA ASN A 318 -0.51 -21.63 3.82
C ASN A 318 0.75 -20.84 3.48
N ILE A 319 1.62 -20.63 4.47
CA ILE A 319 2.99 -20.16 4.27
C ILE A 319 3.92 -21.35 4.07
N ARG A 320 4.77 -21.29 3.05
CA ARG A 320 5.84 -22.26 2.86
C ARG A 320 6.86 -22.15 3.99
N ARG A 321 6.94 -23.19 4.82
CA ARG A 321 7.89 -23.27 5.96
C ARG A 321 9.05 -24.25 5.72
N GLU A 322 9.01 -24.97 4.60
CA GLU A 322 10.08 -25.89 4.22
C GLU A 322 11.34 -25.11 3.88
N TRP A 323 12.50 -25.68 4.25
CA TRP A 323 13.78 -25.08 3.93
C TRP A 323 14.01 -25.08 2.42
N SER A 324 14.37 -23.92 1.88
CA SER A 324 14.69 -23.69 0.47
C SER A 324 15.83 -22.69 0.36
N ASP A 325 16.45 -22.57 -0.81
CA ASP A 325 17.50 -21.57 -1.05
C ASP A 325 16.99 -20.15 -0.80
N ASP A 326 15.74 -19.88 -1.16
CA ASP A 326 15.05 -18.61 -0.90
C ASP A 326 14.87 -18.34 0.60
N TYR A 327 14.42 -19.35 1.36
CA TYR A 327 14.28 -19.24 2.81
C TYR A 327 15.65 -19.05 3.48
N ALA A 328 16.66 -19.81 3.05
CA ALA A 328 18.03 -19.70 3.54
C ALA A 328 18.62 -18.31 3.28
N ARG A 329 18.34 -17.70 2.11
CA ARG A 329 18.75 -16.33 1.77
C ARG A 329 18.16 -15.32 2.74
N ILE A 330 16.84 -15.33 2.93
CA ILE A 330 16.17 -14.43 3.88
C ILE A 330 16.71 -14.65 5.31
N LYS A 331 16.91 -15.92 5.69
CA LYS A 331 17.40 -16.25 7.02
C LYS A 331 18.85 -15.81 7.26
N SER A 332 19.69 -15.86 6.23
CA SER A 332 21.07 -15.38 6.29
C SER A 332 21.13 -13.86 6.50
N VAL A 333 20.26 -13.11 5.81
CA VAL A 333 20.11 -11.66 6.01
C VAL A 333 19.65 -11.35 7.44
N ASP A 334 18.64 -12.06 7.94
CA ASP A 334 18.14 -11.92 9.33
C ASP A 334 19.26 -12.13 10.36
N ILE A 335 20.06 -13.18 10.18
CA ILE A 335 21.19 -13.49 11.06
C ILE A 335 22.27 -12.39 10.99
N ALA A 336 22.64 -11.93 9.79
CA ALA A 336 23.66 -10.90 9.60
C ALA A 336 23.28 -9.57 10.27
N ILE A 337 22.02 -9.13 10.13
CA ILE A 337 21.53 -7.90 10.77
C ILE A 337 21.54 -8.05 12.30
N LYS A 338 21.07 -9.19 12.82
CA LYS A 338 21.11 -9.48 14.27
C LYS A 338 22.52 -9.51 14.83
N GLU A 339 23.50 -10.00 14.08
CA GLU A 339 24.91 -9.99 14.48
C GLU A 339 25.45 -8.56 14.57
N CYS A 340 25.10 -7.68 13.62
CA CYS A 340 25.46 -6.26 13.67
C CYS A 340 24.88 -5.56 14.91
N ILE A 341 23.59 -5.80 15.19
CA ILE A 341 22.89 -5.25 16.36
C ILE A 341 23.51 -5.76 17.66
N THR A 342 23.73 -7.08 17.77
CA THR A 342 24.29 -7.71 18.97
C THR A 342 25.70 -7.19 19.29
N ARG A 343 26.48 -6.86 18.27
CA ARG A 343 27.83 -6.29 18.43
C ARG A 343 27.83 -4.76 18.56
N GLY A 344 26.71 -4.10 18.25
CA GLY A 344 26.62 -2.64 18.19
C GLY A 344 27.43 -2.01 17.07
N VAL A 345 27.73 -2.74 16.00
CA VAL A 345 28.64 -2.28 14.92
C VAL A 345 28.19 -2.82 13.56
N ILE A 346 28.32 -2.00 12.52
CA ILE A 346 28.11 -2.39 11.12
C ILE A 346 29.48 -2.48 10.44
N PHE A 347 29.71 -3.59 9.74
CA PHE A 347 30.87 -3.76 8.87
C PHE A 347 30.46 -3.53 7.42
N MET A 348 31.04 -2.50 6.81
CA MET A 348 30.86 -2.20 5.39
C MET A 348 31.67 -3.17 4.52
N GLU A 349 31.30 -3.30 3.24
CA GLU A 349 31.98 -4.21 2.29
C GLU A 349 33.48 -3.90 2.13
N ASN A 350 33.86 -2.62 2.26
CA ASN A 350 35.25 -2.18 2.21
C ASN A 350 36.05 -2.45 3.51
N GLY A 351 35.44 -3.14 4.49
CA GLY A 351 36.03 -3.43 5.80
C GLY A 351 35.90 -2.30 6.83
N THR A 352 35.26 -1.18 6.48
CA THR A 352 35.05 -0.07 7.42
C THR A 352 34.10 -0.50 8.52
N LYS A 353 34.51 -0.29 9.77
CA LYS A 353 33.68 -0.49 10.96
C LYS A 353 32.97 0.82 11.31
N ILE A 354 31.65 0.76 11.47
CA ILE A 354 30.83 1.89 11.91
C ILE A 354 30.13 1.48 13.18
N ASP A 355 30.34 2.24 14.25
CA ASP A 355 29.70 1.99 15.54
C ASP A 355 28.25 2.52 15.53
N LEU A 356 27.32 1.69 16.01
CA LEU A 356 25.95 2.09 16.24
C LEU A 356 25.89 2.86 17.56
N THR A 357 25.34 4.06 17.53
CA THR A 357 25.17 4.95 18.68
C THR A 357 23.72 5.37 18.81
N GLU A 358 23.38 5.93 19.96
CA GLU A 358 22.07 6.52 20.23
C GLU A 358 21.60 7.52 19.16
N ASP A 359 22.52 8.34 18.63
CA ASP A 359 22.17 9.41 17.69
C ASP A 359 22.03 8.92 16.24
N ASN A 360 22.68 7.81 15.87
CA ASN A 360 22.78 7.39 14.47
C ASN A 360 22.06 6.08 14.14
N PHE A 361 21.63 5.29 15.14
CA PHE A 361 21.19 3.92 14.89
C PHE A 361 19.94 3.85 14.02
N VAL A 362 19.01 4.80 14.14
CA VAL A 362 17.77 4.80 13.33
C VAL A 362 18.11 4.95 11.85
N ASP A 363 18.93 5.94 11.49
CA ASP A 363 19.38 6.16 10.11
C ASP A 363 20.18 4.96 9.58
N LEU A 364 21.18 4.50 10.35
CA LEU A 364 22.07 3.42 9.92
C LEU A 364 21.34 2.07 9.80
N LEU A 365 20.49 1.70 10.76
CA LEU A 365 19.72 0.46 10.69
C LEU A 365 18.66 0.53 9.59
N ALA A 366 18.01 1.68 9.37
CA ALA A 366 17.06 1.83 8.27
C ALA A 366 17.76 1.66 6.91
N LYS A 367 18.93 2.27 6.73
CA LYS A 367 19.78 2.07 5.53
C LYS A 367 20.20 0.62 5.38
N LEU A 368 20.65 -0.03 6.46
CA LEU A 368 21.05 -1.44 6.46
C LEU A 368 19.90 -2.37 6.07
N ILE A 369 18.72 -2.19 6.67
CA ILE A 369 17.51 -2.97 6.40
C ILE A 369 17.09 -2.80 4.94
N ARG A 370 17.03 -1.56 4.43
CA ARG A 370 16.72 -1.29 3.02
C ARG A 370 17.74 -1.94 2.08
N ALA A 371 19.02 -1.72 2.32
CA ALA A 371 20.09 -2.28 1.46
C ALA A 371 20.03 -3.81 1.37
N ASN A 372 19.59 -4.50 2.42
CA ASN A 372 19.51 -5.95 2.45
C ASN A 372 18.15 -6.50 2.03
N PHE A 373 17.06 -6.13 2.71
CA PHE A 373 15.72 -6.67 2.48
C PHE A 373 15.01 -6.06 1.27
N GLU A 374 15.34 -4.83 0.91
CA GLU A 374 14.81 -4.15 -0.27
C GLU A 374 15.75 -4.20 -1.47
N SER A 375 16.89 -4.91 -1.36
CA SER A 375 17.65 -5.30 -2.55
C SER A 375 16.73 -6.03 -3.54
N VAL A 376 16.91 -5.78 -4.84
CA VAL A 376 16.06 -6.34 -5.90
C VAL A 376 15.81 -7.83 -5.70
N GLN A 377 16.87 -8.60 -5.44
CA GLN A 377 16.76 -10.05 -5.29
C GLN A 377 15.98 -10.47 -4.04
N VAL A 378 16.28 -9.89 -2.88
CA VAL A 378 15.61 -10.27 -1.63
C VAL A 378 14.16 -9.80 -1.65
N ALA A 379 13.88 -8.62 -2.22
CA ALA A 379 12.55 -8.09 -2.43
C ALA A 379 11.69 -9.03 -3.29
N LYS A 380 12.25 -9.57 -4.39
CA LYS A 380 11.60 -10.59 -5.24
C LYS A 380 11.36 -11.89 -4.45
N THR A 381 12.38 -12.39 -3.77
CA THR A 381 12.30 -13.64 -2.99
C THR A 381 11.25 -13.57 -1.89
N LEU A 382 11.17 -12.48 -1.12
CA LEU A 382 10.15 -12.27 -0.08
C LEU A 382 8.74 -12.32 -0.66
N ARG A 383 8.50 -11.59 -1.75
CA ARG A 383 7.18 -11.52 -2.38
C ARG A 383 6.78 -12.83 -3.01
N SER A 384 7.75 -13.60 -3.53
CA SER A 384 7.47 -14.95 -4.01
C SER A 384 7.14 -15.91 -2.86
N LEU A 385 7.96 -15.93 -1.80
CA LEU A 385 7.80 -16.87 -0.70
C LEU A 385 6.48 -16.69 0.07
N PHE A 386 6.07 -15.44 0.27
CA PHE A 386 4.90 -15.11 1.10
C PHE A 386 3.68 -14.66 0.30
N GLY A 387 3.87 -14.30 -0.98
CA GLY A 387 2.78 -13.83 -1.83
C GLY A 387 2.07 -14.96 -2.58
N TYR A 388 2.75 -16.07 -2.79
CA TYR A 388 2.15 -17.27 -3.38
C TYR A 388 1.92 -18.32 -2.28
N GLY A 389 0.99 -19.26 -2.51
CA GLY A 389 0.84 -20.44 -1.67
C GLY A 389 2.08 -21.35 -1.69
N SER A 390 1.94 -22.57 -1.18
CA SER A 390 3.04 -23.54 -1.05
C SER A 390 3.84 -23.78 -2.34
N ASP A 391 3.23 -23.61 -3.51
CA ASP A 391 3.85 -23.86 -4.81
C ASP A 391 4.78 -22.73 -5.31
N GLY A 392 4.71 -21.52 -4.71
CA GLY A 392 5.56 -20.39 -5.09
C GLY A 392 5.35 -19.89 -6.53
N PHE A 393 6.21 -18.96 -6.98
CA PHE A 393 6.40 -18.66 -8.40
C PHE A 393 7.88 -18.37 -8.70
N PRO A 394 8.47 -18.88 -9.80
CA PRO A 394 9.87 -18.61 -10.13
C PRO A 394 10.18 -17.12 -10.28
N THR A 395 11.15 -16.59 -9.53
CA THR A 395 11.48 -15.15 -9.50
C THR A 395 12.05 -14.62 -10.81
N GLU A 396 12.63 -15.48 -11.65
CA GLU A 396 13.29 -15.12 -12.91
C GLU A 396 12.36 -15.17 -14.13
N ARG A 397 11.07 -15.45 -13.91
CA ARG A 397 10.09 -15.54 -14.99
C ARG A 397 9.02 -14.48 -14.84
N TYR A 398 8.58 -13.94 -15.97
CA TYR A 398 7.43 -13.08 -16.01
C TYR A 398 6.18 -13.83 -15.49
N ASN A 399 5.50 -13.22 -14.52
CA ASN A 399 4.22 -13.71 -14.02
C ASN A 399 3.08 -12.81 -14.53
N PRO A 400 2.12 -13.32 -15.33
CA PRO A 400 0.97 -12.54 -15.77
C PRO A 400 -0.04 -12.23 -14.65
N ALA A 401 0.04 -12.93 -13.51
CA ALA A 401 -0.81 -12.74 -12.35
C ALA A 401 0.01 -12.77 -11.05
N PRO A 402 0.82 -11.73 -10.78
CA PRO A 402 1.59 -11.66 -9.56
C PRO A 402 0.69 -11.51 -8.32
N SER A 403 1.22 -11.75 -7.12
CA SER A 403 0.43 -11.66 -5.88
C SER A 403 0.15 -10.21 -5.45
N VAL A 404 -0.70 -10.02 -4.43
CA VAL A 404 -0.95 -8.71 -3.83
C VAL A 404 0.30 -8.04 -3.23
N LEU A 405 1.34 -8.81 -2.91
CA LEU A 405 2.60 -8.27 -2.37
C LEU A 405 3.53 -7.71 -3.47
N HIS A 406 3.22 -7.98 -4.74
CA HIS A 406 3.96 -7.45 -5.88
C HIS A 406 3.45 -6.08 -6.33
N HIS A 407 2.43 -5.53 -5.67
CA HIS A 407 1.92 -4.20 -5.92
C HIS A 407 1.82 -3.44 -4.59
N PRO A 408 2.52 -2.32 -4.43
CA PRO A 408 2.43 -1.54 -3.19
C PRO A 408 0.98 -1.14 -2.89
N GLN A 409 0.20 -0.75 -3.91
CA GLN A 409 -1.22 -0.41 -3.77
C GLN A 409 -2.16 -1.57 -3.33
N THR A 410 -1.66 -2.80 -3.19
CA THR A 410 -2.44 -3.92 -2.63
C THR A 410 -1.76 -4.63 -1.46
N SER A 411 -0.52 -4.26 -1.11
CA SER A 411 0.28 -4.99 -0.11
C SER A 411 -0.31 -4.90 1.29
N LEU A 412 -0.89 -3.76 1.68
CA LEU A 412 -1.53 -3.58 2.99
C LEU A 412 -2.81 -4.41 3.17
N ARG A 413 -3.35 -5.00 2.10
CA ARG A 413 -4.54 -5.86 2.19
C ARG A 413 -4.23 -7.21 2.84
N ASP A 414 -3.02 -7.74 2.68
CA ASP A 414 -2.62 -9.05 3.22
C ASP A 414 -2.11 -8.90 4.66
N PRO A 415 -2.68 -9.63 5.65
CA PRO A 415 -2.22 -9.60 7.02
C PRO A 415 -0.74 -10.00 7.21
N ILE A 416 -0.17 -10.81 6.30
CA ILE A 416 1.26 -11.18 6.37
C ILE A 416 2.17 -9.98 6.20
N TYR A 417 1.75 -8.99 5.42
CA TYR A 417 2.57 -7.81 5.16
C TYR A 417 2.72 -6.94 6.41
N TRP A 418 1.65 -6.78 7.19
CA TRP A 418 1.71 -6.14 8.50
C TRP A 418 2.65 -6.87 9.46
N TYR A 419 2.63 -8.20 9.45
CA TYR A 419 3.56 -9.02 10.23
C TYR A 419 5.02 -8.84 9.77
N MET A 420 5.28 -8.73 8.46
CA MET A 420 6.62 -8.44 7.93
C MET A 420 7.13 -7.09 8.40
N ILE A 421 6.31 -6.03 8.30
CA ILE A 421 6.69 -4.69 8.76
C ILE A 421 7.03 -4.74 10.26
N GLN A 422 6.19 -5.35 11.09
CA GLN A 422 6.47 -5.51 12.52
C GLN A 422 7.78 -6.29 12.77
N SER A 423 8.04 -7.34 11.99
CA SER A 423 9.27 -8.13 12.11
C SER A 423 10.51 -7.32 11.76
N LEU A 424 10.44 -6.40 10.79
CA LEU A 424 11.54 -5.50 10.45
C LEU A 424 11.74 -4.41 11.51
N LEU A 425 10.65 -3.85 12.04
CA LEU A 425 10.71 -2.84 13.10
C LEU A 425 11.34 -3.38 14.39
N LYS A 426 11.19 -4.68 14.65
CA LYS A 426 11.81 -5.34 15.81
C LYS A 426 13.34 -5.18 15.86
N TYR A 427 14.03 -5.02 14.73
CA TYR A 427 15.47 -4.75 14.74
C TYR A 427 15.84 -3.44 15.45
N PHE A 428 14.99 -2.42 15.35
CA PHE A 428 15.16 -1.14 16.04
C PHE A 428 14.89 -1.30 17.54
N ASP A 429 13.85 -2.07 17.90
CA ASP A 429 13.57 -2.42 19.28
C ASP A 429 14.75 -3.20 19.90
N ASP A 430 15.25 -4.22 19.21
CA ASP A 430 16.37 -5.05 19.66
C ASP A 430 17.63 -4.21 19.95
N PHE A 431 17.95 -3.20 19.12
CA PHE A 431 19.07 -2.29 19.40
C PHE A 431 18.75 -1.26 20.49
N SER A 432 17.60 -0.60 20.43
CA SER A 432 17.22 0.43 21.41
C SER A 432 17.13 -0.13 22.83
N ASN A 433 16.77 -1.40 23.01
CA ASN A 433 16.77 -2.10 24.30
C ASN A 433 18.18 -2.34 24.87
N THR A 434 19.24 -2.16 24.08
CA THR A 434 20.64 -2.19 24.56
C THR A 434 21.10 -0.84 25.11
N LEU A 435 20.38 0.24 24.80
CA LEU A 435 20.66 1.59 25.27
C LEU A 435 20.01 1.81 26.63
N ASP A 436 20.63 2.67 27.44
CA ASP A 436 19.97 3.15 28.65
C ASP A 436 18.72 3.97 28.26
N PRO A 437 17.59 3.81 28.98
CA PRO A 437 16.43 4.64 28.75
C PRO A 437 16.80 6.11 28.90
N TYR A 438 16.28 6.94 28.02
CA TYR A 438 16.68 8.35 28.04
C TYR A 438 15.97 9.13 29.13
N ASP A 439 16.70 10.12 29.63
CA ASP A 439 16.20 11.00 30.65
C ASP A 439 15.26 12.05 30.05
N PHE A 440 13.97 11.76 30.08
CA PHE A 440 12.93 12.69 29.62
C PHE A 440 12.85 13.95 30.51
N SER A 441 13.40 13.93 31.73
CA SER A 441 13.34 15.08 32.63
C SER A 441 14.05 16.32 32.12
N LYS A 442 14.99 16.15 31.18
CA LYS A 442 15.69 17.26 30.51
C LYS A 442 14.79 18.12 29.62
N TYR A 443 13.65 17.57 29.18
CA TYR A 443 12.68 18.27 28.32
C TYR A 443 11.50 18.81 29.12
N GLN A 444 11.49 18.58 30.43
CA GLN A 444 10.52 19.14 31.35
C GLN A 444 10.90 20.60 31.62
N ASN A 445 9.93 21.49 31.46
CA ASN A 445 10.13 22.90 31.75
C ASN A 445 8.86 23.51 32.35
N ASP A 446 9.06 24.57 33.11
CA ASP A 446 7.99 25.36 33.71
C ASP A 446 7.72 26.65 32.93
N GLU A 447 8.18 26.73 31.68
CA GLU A 447 7.93 27.91 30.83
C GLU A 447 6.50 27.93 30.30
N PHE A 448 5.95 26.73 30.05
CA PHE A 448 4.59 26.51 29.60
C PHE A 448 3.81 25.69 30.63
N SER A 449 2.55 26.06 30.86
CA SER A 449 1.61 25.26 31.65
C SER A 449 0.33 25.00 30.86
N ILE A 450 0.06 23.73 30.59
CA ILE A 450 -1.21 23.31 29.98
C ILE A 450 -2.27 23.28 31.08
N ILE A 451 -3.03 24.36 31.23
CA ILE A 451 -3.93 24.55 32.37
C ILE A 451 -5.29 23.89 32.19
N ASP A 452 -5.82 23.87 30.96
CA ASP A 452 -7.15 23.37 30.67
C ASP A 452 -7.24 22.76 29.27
N ASN A 453 -8.28 21.97 29.03
CA ASN A 453 -8.56 21.32 27.76
C ASN A 453 -10.05 21.32 27.45
N SER A 454 -10.38 21.44 26.17
CA SER A 454 -11.75 21.30 25.68
C SER A 454 -11.74 20.47 24.40
N PHE A 455 -12.17 19.22 24.54
CA PHE A 455 -12.25 18.29 23.42
C PHE A 455 -13.70 18.08 23.01
N THR A 456 -13.97 18.23 21.71
CA THR A 456 -15.26 17.82 21.17
C THR A 456 -15.37 16.30 21.18
N LYS A 457 -16.59 15.77 21.32
CA LYS A 457 -16.85 14.33 21.27
C LYS A 457 -16.37 13.72 19.94
N ILE A 458 -15.42 12.80 20.00
CA ILE A 458 -14.91 12.07 18.83
C ILE A 458 -15.85 10.90 18.54
N THR A 459 -16.46 10.90 17.36
CA THR A 459 -17.39 9.85 16.93
C THR A 459 -17.05 9.39 15.53
N THR A 460 -16.79 8.09 15.40
CA THR A 460 -16.64 7.41 14.12
C THR A 460 -17.99 6.88 13.62
N TYR A 461 -18.11 6.71 12.31
CA TYR A 461 -19.26 6.12 11.65
C TYR A 461 -18.84 5.60 10.28
N TYR A 462 -19.67 4.74 9.68
CA TYR A 462 -19.49 4.35 8.29
C TYR A 462 -20.22 5.31 7.35
N GLU A 463 -19.51 5.84 6.36
CA GLU A 463 -20.05 6.67 5.28
C GLU A 463 -20.02 5.90 3.96
N PHE A 464 -21.03 6.10 3.11
CA PHE A 464 -20.97 5.63 1.74
C PHE A 464 -20.03 6.49 0.92
N TYR A 465 -19.09 5.84 0.26
CA TYR A 465 -18.12 6.44 -0.62
C TYR A 465 -18.30 5.84 -2.01
N GLN A 466 -18.68 6.68 -2.98
CA GLN A 466 -18.96 6.25 -4.35
C GLN A 466 -17.94 6.86 -5.31
N PHE A 467 -17.25 6.01 -6.06
CA PHE A 467 -16.20 6.44 -6.99
C PHE A 467 -16.35 5.79 -8.37
N ASN A 468 -15.73 6.43 -9.36
CA ASN A 468 -15.90 6.10 -10.77
C ASN A 468 -15.14 4.81 -11.16
N LEU A 469 -15.77 3.96 -11.98
CA LEU A 469 -15.18 2.76 -12.57
C LEU A 469 -14.85 2.90 -14.06
N GLU A 470 -15.08 4.03 -14.72
CA GLU A 470 -14.99 4.16 -16.18
C GLU A 470 -13.64 3.69 -16.76
N LYS A 471 -12.54 3.86 -16.03
CA LYS A 471 -11.19 3.42 -16.46
C LYS A 471 -11.09 1.91 -16.73
N ILE A 472 -11.94 1.08 -16.11
CA ILE A 472 -11.94 -0.37 -16.36
C ILE A 472 -12.49 -0.75 -17.75
N PHE A 473 -13.27 0.14 -18.38
CA PHE A 473 -13.86 -0.12 -19.70
C PHE A 473 -13.02 0.42 -20.85
N SER A 474 -12.00 1.22 -20.56
CA SER A 474 -11.17 1.87 -21.58
C SER A 474 -10.28 0.84 -22.28
N ASN A 475 -10.70 0.37 -23.45
CA ASN A 475 -9.84 -0.29 -24.44
C ASN A 475 -9.71 0.63 -25.66
N ASP A 476 -8.48 0.91 -26.09
CA ASP A 476 -8.13 1.81 -27.21
C ASP A 476 -8.83 1.48 -28.55
N ASN A 477 -9.39 0.28 -28.69
CA ASN A 477 -9.86 -0.24 -29.98
C ASN A 477 -11.33 -0.70 -30.00
N ASN A 478 -12.11 -0.52 -28.93
CA ASN A 478 -13.50 -0.98 -28.94
C ASN A 478 -14.52 0.14 -28.71
N ASP A 479 -15.29 0.33 -29.78
CA ASP A 479 -16.56 1.01 -29.96
C ASP A 479 -17.68 0.36 -29.09
N LEU A 480 -17.41 0.04 -27.81
CA LEU A 480 -18.45 -0.09 -26.77
C LEU A 480 -18.94 1.34 -26.45
N ARG A 481 -19.53 1.95 -27.48
CA ARG A 481 -19.86 3.36 -27.63
C ARG A 481 -20.54 3.91 -26.39
N SER A 482 -19.97 5.00 -25.87
CA SER A 482 -20.63 6.11 -25.18
C SER A 482 -21.96 5.73 -24.51
N SER A 483 -21.93 4.84 -23.53
CA SER A 483 -23.05 4.78 -22.61
C SER A 483 -23.08 6.13 -21.91
N PRO A 484 -24.20 6.89 -21.92
CA PRO A 484 -24.32 8.10 -21.12
C PRO A 484 -24.26 7.78 -19.61
N LEU A 485 -24.26 6.48 -19.27
CA LEU A 485 -24.24 5.98 -17.92
C LEU A 485 -22.82 5.97 -17.35
N THR A 486 -22.68 6.54 -16.16
CA THR A 486 -21.49 6.41 -15.32
C THR A 486 -21.64 5.18 -14.43
N PHE A 487 -20.66 4.28 -14.47
CA PHE A 487 -20.63 3.12 -13.58
C PHE A 487 -19.71 3.42 -12.41
N THR A 488 -20.15 3.05 -11.21
CA THR A 488 -19.46 3.40 -9.98
C THR A 488 -19.44 2.25 -8.99
N ALA A 489 -18.38 2.17 -8.20
CA ALA A 489 -18.33 1.33 -7.01
C ALA A 489 -18.73 2.16 -5.81
N ARG A 490 -19.50 1.57 -4.90
CA ARG A 490 -19.97 2.20 -3.65
C ARG A 490 -19.61 1.33 -2.46
N GLN A 491 -18.78 1.85 -1.56
CA GLN A 491 -18.29 1.14 -0.38
C GLN A 491 -18.66 1.89 0.90
N LYS A 492 -18.90 1.18 2.01
CA LYS A 492 -18.93 1.80 3.34
C LYS A 492 -17.50 1.96 3.83
N ARG A 493 -17.04 3.19 4.08
CA ARG A 493 -15.71 3.49 4.60
C ARG A 493 -15.80 4.13 5.99
N LEU A 494 -14.80 3.85 6.83
CA LEU A 494 -14.69 4.49 8.14
C LEU A 494 -14.48 6.00 7.94
N LYS A 495 -15.22 6.79 8.71
CA LYS A 495 -15.08 8.25 8.80
C LYS A 495 -15.35 8.70 10.23
N HIS A 496 -15.04 9.95 10.53
CA HIS A 496 -15.37 10.56 11.81
C HIS A 496 -16.14 11.88 11.63
N THR A 497 -16.90 12.26 12.65
CA THR A 497 -17.48 13.60 12.71
C THR A 497 -16.37 14.64 12.86
N PRO A 498 -16.52 15.87 12.35
CA PRO A 498 -15.58 16.94 12.63
C PRO A 498 -15.38 17.09 14.14
N PHE A 499 -14.12 17.16 14.56
CA PHE A 499 -13.74 17.30 15.95
C PHE A 499 -12.57 18.29 16.07
N SER A 500 -12.41 18.90 17.24
CA SER A 500 -11.30 19.77 17.56
C SER A 500 -10.78 19.49 18.97
N LEU A 501 -9.47 19.59 19.10
CA LEU A 501 -8.75 19.51 20.37
C LEU A 501 -8.28 20.92 20.72
N SER A 502 -8.85 21.52 21.76
CA SER A 502 -8.44 22.83 22.26
C SER A 502 -7.69 22.68 23.58
N PHE A 503 -6.55 23.32 23.69
CA PHE A 503 -5.72 23.35 24.90
C PHE A 503 -5.50 24.80 25.31
N THR A 504 -5.69 25.08 26.60
CA THR A 504 -5.37 26.38 27.17
C THR A 504 -3.97 26.31 27.77
N ILE A 505 -3.09 27.15 27.27
CA ILE A 505 -1.67 27.17 27.62
C ILE A 505 -1.36 28.52 28.27
N ASP A 506 -0.83 28.50 29.49
CA ASP A 506 -0.24 29.68 30.13
C ASP A 506 1.27 29.69 29.88
N SER A 507 1.78 30.79 29.34
CA SER A 507 3.21 30.95 29.02
C SER A 507 3.81 32.11 29.78
N LYS A 508 5.02 31.93 30.31
CA LYS A 508 5.75 33.00 30.99
C LYS A 508 6.37 34.03 30.04
N TYR A 509 6.57 33.66 28.78
CA TYR A 509 7.29 34.46 27.79
C TYR A 509 6.68 34.29 26.39
N ASN A 510 6.96 35.25 25.51
CA ASN A 510 6.77 35.06 24.07
C ASN A 510 7.84 34.10 23.55
N LYS A 511 7.44 32.95 23.00
CA LYS A 511 8.37 31.96 22.44
C LYS A 511 7.76 31.19 21.28
N THR A 512 8.63 30.82 20.34
CA THR A 512 8.35 29.83 19.32
C THR A 512 8.46 28.42 19.92
N SER A 513 7.44 27.60 19.76
CA SER A 513 7.36 26.28 20.40
C SER A 513 6.98 25.18 19.41
N LEU A 514 7.61 24.03 19.56
CA LEU A 514 7.19 22.78 18.92
C LEU A 514 6.05 22.17 19.74
N VAL A 515 4.94 21.89 19.07
CA VAL A 515 3.80 21.17 19.63
C VAL A 515 3.70 19.81 18.96
N LYS A 516 3.62 18.75 19.77
CA LYS A 516 3.41 17.39 19.30
C LYS A 516 2.16 16.77 19.92
N LEU A 517 1.38 16.09 19.08
CA LEU A 517 0.14 15.41 19.45
C LEU A 517 0.23 13.94 19.06
N PHE A 518 -0.08 13.05 20.00
CA PHE A 518 -0.10 11.61 19.76
C PHE A 518 -1.38 10.98 20.30
N LEU A 519 -1.86 9.92 19.64
CA LEU A 519 -2.92 9.05 20.09
C LEU A 519 -2.33 7.65 20.34
N GLY A 520 -2.49 7.14 21.55
CA GLY A 520 -2.01 5.82 21.97
C GLY A 520 -3.13 4.96 22.55
N PRO A 521 -2.84 3.68 22.83
CA PRO A 521 -3.76 2.80 23.54
C PRO A 521 -4.09 3.38 24.93
N ALA A 522 -5.22 2.96 25.51
CA ALA A 522 -5.53 3.33 26.89
C ALA A 522 -4.42 2.83 27.82
N CYS A 523 -3.81 3.76 28.54
CA CYS A 523 -2.70 3.52 29.45
C CYS A 523 -2.78 4.50 30.62
N ASN A 524 -2.14 4.13 31.72
CA ASN A 524 -1.91 5.05 32.84
C ASN A 524 -0.57 5.78 32.60
N GLU A 525 -0.35 6.94 33.24
CA GLU A 525 0.87 7.75 33.06
C GLU A 525 2.18 6.96 33.16
N ILE A 526 2.20 5.94 34.03
CA ILE A 526 3.34 5.03 34.21
C ILE A 526 3.50 4.09 33.01
N THR A 527 2.42 3.47 32.54
CA THR A 527 2.45 2.43 31.51
C THR A 527 2.41 2.99 30.09
N CYS A 528 2.12 4.28 29.90
CA CYS A 528 2.05 4.89 28.58
C CYS A 528 3.41 4.89 27.88
N PHE A 529 4.48 5.15 28.63
CA PHE A 529 5.83 5.11 28.06
C PHE A 529 6.33 3.69 27.79
N ASP A 530 5.80 2.66 28.46
CA ASP A 530 6.09 1.26 28.12
C ASP A 530 5.47 0.84 26.79
N GLU A 531 4.43 1.54 26.35
CA GLU A 531 3.70 1.29 25.11
C GLU A 531 4.08 2.32 24.01
N PHE A 532 5.25 2.95 24.12
CA PHE A 532 5.70 4.05 23.26
C PHE A 532 5.56 3.75 21.77
N CYS A 533 5.91 2.53 21.34
CA CYS A 533 5.87 2.12 19.94
C CYS A 533 4.45 2.04 19.35
N LYS A 534 3.40 2.11 20.20
CA LYS A 534 1.98 2.10 19.81
C LYS A 534 1.36 3.49 19.73
N PHE A 535 2.12 4.57 20.01
CA PHE A 535 1.63 5.93 19.86
C PHE A 535 1.72 6.40 18.40
N PHE A 536 0.56 6.75 17.85
CA PHE A 536 0.43 7.35 16.52
C PHE A 536 0.44 8.87 16.62
N GLU A 537 1.36 9.52 15.92
CA GLU A 537 1.49 10.98 15.88
C GLU A 537 0.37 11.60 15.04
N LEU A 538 -0.55 12.28 15.72
CA LEU A 538 -1.61 13.05 15.06
C LEU A 538 -1.04 14.29 14.37
N ASP A 539 -0.11 15.00 15.02
CA ASP A 539 0.54 16.14 14.38
C ASP A 539 1.81 16.57 15.10
N SER A 540 2.64 17.30 14.37
CA SER A 540 3.84 17.96 14.87
C SER A 540 4.00 19.28 14.12
N PHE A 541 3.90 20.41 14.82
CA PHE A 541 3.90 21.72 14.20
C PHE A 541 4.51 22.79 15.11
N ILE A 542 5.00 23.86 14.49
CA ILE A 542 5.50 25.05 15.18
C ILE A 542 4.31 25.96 15.52
N TYR A 543 4.31 26.49 16.74
CA TYR A 543 3.27 27.39 17.25
C TYR A 543 3.92 28.53 18.04
N GLU A 544 3.57 29.76 17.67
CA GLU A 544 3.99 30.97 18.40
C GLU A 544 3.12 31.15 19.63
N VAL A 545 3.73 31.07 20.82
CA VAL A 545 3.07 31.23 22.11
C VAL A 545 3.37 32.64 22.63
N ASN A 546 2.34 33.39 23.01
CA ASN A 546 2.49 34.71 23.62
C ASN A 546 2.55 34.60 25.15
N GLU A 547 3.11 35.59 25.84
CA GLU A 547 3.07 35.70 27.30
C GLU A 547 1.62 35.75 27.80
N GLY A 548 1.32 34.97 28.83
CA GLY A 548 -0.01 34.77 29.39
C GLY A 548 -0.78 33.63 28.72
N LEU A 549 -2.11 33.78 28.65
CA LEU A 549 -3.03 32.74 28.21
C LEU A 549 -3.14 32.65 26.68
N ASN A 550 -2.94 31.45 26.15
CA ASN A 550 -3.07 31.10 24.75
C ASN A 550 -4.09 29.97 24.58
N ILE A 551 -4.78 29.97 23.44
CA ILE A 551 -5.70 28.90 23.06
C ILE A 551 -5.16 28.23 21.81
N LEU A 552 -4.55 27.07 21.99
CA LEU A 552 -4.14 26.21 20.89
C LEU A 552 -5.34 25.36 20.48
N LYS A 553 -5.77 25.48 19.22
CA LYS A 553 -6.84 24.68 18.66
C LYS A 553 -6.34 23.89 17.47
N TRP A 554 -6.48 22.58 17.56
CA TRP A 554 -6.10 21.65 16.51
C TRP A 554 -7.32 20.89 15.97
N SER A 555 -7.38 20.71 14.66
CA SER A 555 -8.29 19.77 14.00
C SER A 555 -7.65 19.19 12.73
N PRO A 556 -8.17 18.08 12.19
CA PRO A 556 -7.63 17.46 10.98
C PRO A 556 -7.60 18.42 9.77
N ASP A 557 -8.55 19.36 9.70
CA ASP A 557 -8.63 20.38 8.65
C ASP A 557 -7.58 21.50 8.75
N THR A 558 -6.99 21.69 9.94
CA THR A 558 -5.99 22.76 10.18
C THR A 558 -4.57 22.35 9.78
N THR A 559 -4.32 21.07 9.57
CA THR A 559 -3.00 20.53 9.24
C THR A 559 -2.86 20.21 7.76
N LEU A 560 -1.62 20.31 7.28
CA LEU A 560 -1.26 19.89 5.93
C LEU A 560 -0.80 18.43 5.87
N LYS A 561 -0.79 17.70 7.00
CA LYS A 561 -0.29 16.31 7.07
C LYS A 561 -1.16 15.30 6.32
N TYR A 562 -2.46 15.57 6.15
CA TYR A 562 -3.43 14.60 5.67
C TYR A 562 -3.93 14.83 4.24
N ALA A 563 -4.32 13.74 3.60
CA ALA A 563 -4.99 13.74 2.29
C ALA A 563 -6.50 13.63 2.47
N PHE A 564 -7.25 14.44 1.71
CA PHE A 564 -8.72 14.40 1.67
C PHE A 564 -9.18 13.95 0.29
N ASP A 565 -9.91 12.84 0.23
CA ASP A 565 -10.40 12.24 -1.01
C ASP A 565 -11.87 12.55 -1.31
N ASP A 566 -12.51 13.42 -0.52
CA ASP A 566 -13.92 13.82 -0.68
C ASP A 566 -14.25 14.37 -2.08
N TYR A 567 -13.28 14.95 -2.78
CA TYR A 567 -13.44 15.45 -4.16
C TYR A 567 -13.85 14.34 -5.14
N PHE A 568 -13.37 13.12 -4.90
CA PHE A 568 -13.63 11.95 -5.76
C PHE A 568 -14.88 11.16 -5.34
N ASN A 569 -15.54 11.54 -4.24
CA ASN A 569 -16.80 10.93 -3.82
C ASN A 569 -17.97 11.57 -4.56
N ILE A 570 -18.57 10.81 -5.49
CA ILE A 570 -19.67 11.25 -6.35
C ILE A 570 -20.96 11.54 -5.55
N GLU A 571 -21.12 10.97 -4.35
CA GLU A 571 -22.26 11.29 -3.48
C GLU A 571 -22.16 12.68 -2.84
N LEU A 572 -20.96 13.27 -2.79
CA LEU A 572 -20.75 14.60 -2.26
C LEU A 572 -20.91 15.62 -3.41
N LYS A 573 -21.71 16.67 -3.18
CA LYS A 573 -21.92 17.73 -4.19
C LYS A 573 -20.58 18.39 -4.56
N SER A 574 -20.36 18.57 -5.87
CA SER A 574 -19.09 18.87 -6.55
C SER A 574 -18.44 20.25 -6.30
N SER A 575 -18.80 20.96 -5.23
CA SER A 575 -18.27 22.30 -4.94
C SER A 575 -17.01 22.30 -4.06
N ARG A 576 -16.36 21.14 -3.85
CA ARG A 576 -15.18 21.02 -2.99
C ARG A 576 -13.89 21.19 -3.79
N LYS A 577 -12.88 21.83 -3.20
CA LYS A 577 -11.52 21.90 -3.79
C LYS A 577 -10.87 20.52 -3.68
N ASN A 578 -10.13 20.11 -4.71
CA ASN A 578 -9.33 18.90 -4.64
C ASN A 578 -8.18 19.09 -3.63
N LYS A 579 -8.24 18.36 -2.52
CA LYS A 579 -7.23 18.31 -1.45
C LYS A 579 -6.55 16.93 -1.36
N PHE A 580 -6.71 16.10 -2.39
CA PHE A 580 -6.08 14.80 -2.43
C PHE A 580 -4.58 14.94 -2.65
N CYS A 581 -3.80 14.12 -1.94
CA CYS A 581 -2.37 14.01 -2.13
C CYS A 581 -1.97 12.56 -1.92
N LEU A 582 -1.39 11.94 -2.94
CA LEU A 582 -1.00 10.52 -2.92
C LEU A 582 0.02 10.21 -1.80
N PHE A 583 0.82 11.19 -1.41
CA PHE A 583 1.96 11.04 -0.50
C PHE A 583 1.61 11.32 0.97
N LYS A 584 0.35 11.58 1.28
CA LYS A 584 -0.13 11.95 2.63
C LYS A 584 -1.11 10.92 3.16
N PHE A 585 -1.09 10.72 4.48
CA PHE A 585 -1.95 9.75 5.14
C PHE A 585 -3.43 10.15 4.99
N PRO A 586 -4.36 9.22 4.72
CA PRO A 586 -5.76 9.55 4.49
C PRO A 586 -6.45 10.05 5.77
N GLU A 587 -7.13 11.20 5.66
CA GLU A 587 -7.78 11.86 6.81
C GLU A 587 -8.84 10.99 7.49
N ASN A 588 -9.63 10.24 6.72
CA ASN A 588 -10.71 9.43 7.27
C ASN A 588 -10.20 8.30 8.19
N MET A 589 -8.91 7.97 8.11
CA MET A 589 -8.26 6.92 8.88
C MET A 589 -7.45 7.45 10.05
N ILE A 590 -7.45 8.75 10.38
CA ILE A 590 -6.62 9.26 11.49
C ILE A 590 -7.09 8.74 12.86
N ILE A 591 -8.40 8.49 13.02
CA ILE A 591 -9.02 8.00 14.25
C ILE A 591 -9.41 6.53 14.08
N PRO A 592 -9.07 5.63 15.03
CA PRO A 592 -9.50 4.22 15.00
C PRO A 592 -11.00 4.08 15.18
N LYS A 593 -11.57 2.97 14.72
CA LYS A 593 -13.00 2.69 14.92
C LYS A 593 -13.30 2.56 16.42
N GLY A 594 -14.25 3.36 16.90
CA GLY A 594 -14.72 3.30 18.29
C GLY A 594 -15.69 2.14 18.58
N LEU A 595 -16.29 2.18 19.76
CA LEU A 595 -17.41 1.32 20.15
C LEU A 595 -18.65 2.18 20.46
N GLU A 596 -19.85 1.61 20.40
CA GLU A 596 -21.08 2.36 20.73
C GLU A 596 -21.07 2.88 22.17
N GLN A 597 -20.62 2.03 23.10
CA GLN A 597 -20.37 2.35 24.50
C GLN A 597 -19.14 3.26 24.72
N GLY A 598 -18.34 3.50 23.67
CA GLY A 598 -17.07 4.20 23.74
C GLY A 598 -15.88 3.24 23.92
N LEU A 599 -14.81 3.50 23.18
CA LEU A 599 -13.51 2.84 23.32
C LEU A 599 -12.50 3.87 23.84
N ASN A 600 -11.81 3.56 24.92
CA ASN A 600 -10.87 4.47 25.56
C ASN A 600 -9.49 4.41 24.89
N PHE A 601 -8.88 5.59 24.76
CA PHE A 601 -7.53 5.80 24.27
C PHE A 601 -6.88 6.91 25.10
N THR A 602 -5.59 7.11 24.89
CA THR A 602 -4.83 8.16 25.54
C THR A 602 -4.30 9.15 24.50
N LEU A 603 -4.68 10.42 24.65
CA LEU A 603 -4.14 11.54 23.88
C LEU A 603 -2.95 12.13 24.66
N PHE A 604 -1.82 12.31 24.00
CA PHE A 604 -0.64 12.95 24.57
C PHE A 604 -0.34 14.25 23.82
N ILE A 605 -0.07 15.31 24.58
CA ILE A 605 0.43 16.59 24.06
C ILE A 605 1.76 16.91 24.73
N LEU A 606 2.71 17.42 23.94
CA LEU A 606 3.97 17.97 24.40
C LEU A 606 4.20 19.34 23.77
N ILE A 607 4.66 20.29 24.58
CA ILE A 607 5.08 21.63 24.16
C ILE A 607 6.52 21.83 24.62
N THR A 608 7.41 22.13 23.67
CA THR A 608 8.82 22.39 23.94
C THR A 608 9.27 23.64 23.20
N PRO A 609 10.05 24.52 23.83
CA PRO A 609 10.57 25.71 23.15
C PRO A 609 11.55 25.29 22.05
N VAL A 610 11.60 26.06 20.97
CA VAL A 610 12.56 25.91 19.88
C VAL A 610 13.17 27.27 19.54
N ASP A 611 14.31 27.28 18.84
CA ASP A 611 14.90 28.53 18.38
C ASP A 611 14.01 29.19 17.31
N ASP A 612 13.92 30.51 17.32
CA ASP A 612 12.94 31.28 16.52
C ASP A 612 13.07 31.09 14.98
N ASP A 613 14.22 30.60 14.50
CA ASP A 613 14.47 30.30 13.07
C ASP A 613 14.35 28.80 12.73
N SER A 614 13.80 27.98 13.62
CA SER A 614 13.70 26.53 13.42
C SER A 614 12.48 26.13 12.59
N ASP A 615 12.73 25.49 11.45
CA ASP A 615 11.70 24.75 10.71
C ASP A 615 11.58 23.33 11.25
N LEU A 616 10.40 22.71 11.12
CA LEU A 616 10.18 21.33 11.57
C LEU A 616 11.21 20.34 11.00
N ASP A 617 11.62 20.54 9.74
CA ASP A 617 12.60 19.69 9.05
C ASP A 617 14.05 19.91 9.54
N THR A 618 14.36 21.10 10.07
CA THR A 618 15.71 21.47 10.54
C THR A 618 15.92 21.17 12.02
N LEU A 619 14.85 20.87 12.77
CA LEU A 619 14.95 20.46 14.16
C LEU A 619 15.80 19.19 14.33
N SER A 620 16.67 19.22 15.34
CA SER A 620 17.51 18.11 15.78
C SER A 620 16.76 17.05 16.60
N VAL A 621 15.44 17.20 16.74
CA VAL A 621 14.60 16.29 17.51
C VAL A 621 14.35 15.01 16.71
N PRO A 622 14.55 13.82 17.29
CA PRO A 622 14.26 12.56 16.61
C PRO A 622 12.81 12.46 16.14
N LEU A 623 12.60 11.81 15.00
CA LEU A 623 11.25 11.46 14.54
C LEU A 623 10.55 10.58 15.58
N GLY A 624 9.28 10.88 15.87
CA GLY A 624 8.52 10.17 16.91
C GLY A 624 8.83 10.59 18.35
N PHE A 625 9.77 11.50 18.60
CA PHE A 625 9.98 12.05 19.95
C PHE A 625 8.66 12.56 20.57
N PRO A 626 8.35 12.29 21.85
CA PRO A 626 9.18 11.57 22.83
C PRO A 626 9.07 10.03 22.74
N PHE A 627 8.13 9.49 21.99
CA PHE A 627 7.90 8.05 21.82
C PHE A 627 8.82 7.36 20.79
N HIS A 628 9.96 7.96 20.48
CA HIS A 628 10.99 7.35 19.64
C HIS A 628 11.73 6.16 20.30
N ARG A 629 11.72 6.07 21.64
CA ARG A 629 12.33 4.98 22.43
C ARG A 629 11.84 5.00 23.89
N GLN A 630 12.22 3.97 24.65
CA GLN A 630 11.96 3.86 26.09
C GLN A 630 12.61 5.01 26.87
N THR A 631 11.89 5.57 27.84
CA THR A 631 12.34 6.68 28.69
C THR A 631 12.44 6.21 30.15
N SER A 632 13.39 6.76 30.90
CA SER A 632 13.43 6.64 32.36
C SER A 632 12.74 7.85 32.98
N ILE A 633 11.64 7.62 33.71
CA ILE A 633 10.96 8.67 34.47
C ILE A 633 11.19 8.39 35.95
N SER A 634 12.08 9.16 36.57
CA SER A 634 12.41 9.04 37.99
C SER A 634 11.34 9.67 38.89
N ASN A 635 10.58 10.64 38.38
CA ASN A 635 9.45 11.29 39.06
C ASN A 635 8.31 11.53 38.06
N PHE A 636 7.18 10.83 38.21
CA PHE A 636 5.93 11.08 37.47
C PHE A 636 5.19 12.31 38.04
N ALA A 637 5.90 13.38 38.39
CA ALA A 637 5.22 14.63 38.68
C ALA A 637 4.58 15.12 37.38
N ASP A 638 3.33 15.60 37.42
CA ASP A 638 2.71 16.29 36.30
C ASP A 638 3.56 17.53 35.97
N PHE A 639 4.42 17.43 34.96
CA PHE A 639 5.15 18.60 34.47
C PHE A 639 4.24 19.42 33.57
N ASN A 640 4.43 20.73 33.64
CA ASN A 640 3.47 21.69 33.11
C ASN A 640 3.39 21.69 31.57
N ASN A 641 4.45 21.24 30.89
CA ASN A 641 4.60 21.35 29.44
C ASN A 641 4.17 20.10 28.64
N TYR A 642 3.73 19.01 29.28
CA TYR A 642 3.11 17.86 28.61
C TYR A 642 1.98 17.27 29.43
N LYS A 643 1.00 16.65 28.78
CA LYS A 643 -0.13 15.98 29.46
C LYS A 643 -0.63 14.75 28.72
N PHE A 644 -1.09 13.77 29.50
CA PHE A 644 -1.89 12.64 29.03
C PHE A 644 -3.37 12.91 29.33
N TYR A 645 -4.23 12.69 28.34
CA TYR A 645 -5.66 12.83 28.48
C TYR A 645 -6.36 11.54 28.07
N ASN A 646 -7.28 11.08 28.90
CA ASN A 646 -8.17 10.00 28.54
C ASN A 646 -9.19 10.53 27.52
N VAL A 647 -9.23 9.92 26.34
CA VAL A 647 -10.19 10.25 25.29
C VAL A 647 -11.00 9.01 24.94
N THR A 648 -12.31 9.19 24.80
CA THR A 648 -13.23 8.11 24.45
C THR A 648 -13.72 8.32 23.01
N ILE A 649 -13.46 7.33 22.16
CA ILE A 649 -13.90 7.32 20.77
C ILE A 649 -15.16 6.47 20.67
N TYR A 650 -16.24 7.10 20.23
CA TYR A 650 -17.53 6.44 20.03
C TYR A 650 -17.68 5.96 18.59
N HIS A 651 -18.50 4.94 18.37
CA HIS A 651 -18.99 4.58 17.05
C HIS A 651 -20.49 4.73 17.00
N LYS A 652 -21.02 5.27 15.90
CA LYS A 652 -22.47 5.34 15.66
C LYS A 652 -22.81 4.60 14.40
N GLU A 653 -23.84 3.77 14.48
CA GLU A 653 -24.51 3.29 13.27
C GLU A 653 -25.09 4.48 12.51
N ASN A 654 -24.75 4.57 11.23
CA ASN A 654 -25.28 5.61 10.36
C ASN A 654 -26.71 5.21 9.98
N SER A 655 -27.70 5.90 10.55
CA SER A 655 -29.13 5.63 10.34
C SER A 655 -29.68 6.11 9.00
N LYS A 656 -28.85 6.67 8.11
CA LYS A 656 -29.28 7.01 6.76
C LYS A 656 -29.61 5.73 5.99
N HIS A 657 -30.91 5.48 5.80
CA HIS A 657 -31.40 4.54 4.80
C HIS A 657 -30.90 4.98 3.42
N ALA A 658 -29.77 4.41 3.00
CA ALA A 658 -29.27 4.65 1.67
C ALA A 658 -30.16 3.94 0.65
N ASN A 659 -30.37 4.58 -0.50
CA ASN A 659 -30.98 3.93 -1.65
C ASN A 659 -30.16 2.68 -2.02
N GLY A 660 -30.85 1.59 -2.32
CA GLY A 660 -30.26 0.30 -2.67
C GLY A 660 -30.38 -0.75 -1.56
N TYR A 661 -30.23 -2.02 -1.95
CA TYR A 661 -30.25 -3.14 -1.03
C TYR A 661 -28.81 -3.49 -0.65
N PHE A 662 -28.54 -3.54 0.64
CA PHE A 662 -27.25 -3.92 1.19
C PHE A 662 -27.36 -5.29 1.86
N SER A 663 -26.28 -6.07 1.83
CA SER A 663 -26.18 -7.34 2.56
C SER A 663 -26.37 -7.07 4.05
N SER A 664 -27.04 -7.97 4.76
CA SER A 664 -27.03 -8.00 6.23
C SER A 664 -25.62 -8.19 6.83
N HIS A 665 -24.63 -8.57 6.01
CA HIS A 665 -23.24 -8.83 6.40
C HIS A 665 -22.30 -7.64 6.18
N LEU A 666 -22.84 -6.42 6.01
CA LEU A 666 -22.08 -5.18 5.78
C LEU A 666 -21.78 -4.38 7.05
N ASN A 667 -21.99 -4.95 8.23
CA ASN A 667 -21.78 -4.26 9.51
C ASN A 667 -20.57 -4.83 10.25
#